data_AF-X7ECW9-F1
#
_entry.id   AF-X7ECW9-F1
#
_cell.length_a   1.000
_cell.length_b   1.000
_cell.length_c   1.000
_cell.angle_alpha   90.00
_cell.angle_beta   90.00
_cell.angle_gamma   90.00
#
_symmetry.space_group_name_H-M   'P 1'
#
loop_
_entity.id
_entity.type
_entity.pdbx_description
1 polymer ?
#
loop_
_entity_poly.entity_id
_entity_poly.type
_entity_poly.pdbx_seq_one_letter_code
_entity_poly.pdbx_strand_id
1 'polypeptide(L)'
;MNQMNSISADVIGGSFLNDAELALPERPRVPPEILMIPYGAHGLLFEGGDGNQIISGRGARSFIPRLVAVLDGTRTLPEILAAFPRVDDAKVFGALALLYSRGLLEDGPGAAVPEALEETAQFLGRYIDATRVNGNRGAALDRLAGTRVALAGRGAAWLAEALDGAGLAALDTPATPADLGPDTGLLLTLFSGPEPDAQDWLDAAWNAGIRILHAHIGAETAEIGPLFVPAASASPTCFRRLRPETPSGTPVDPGFWAGTVAMSAQSLVSRIGRVELFDLCHVHQGTAYERLQLARLPGSEAAGLGHVAPPETDPHNVVWRLHNAANAMPPRELLVPRDHQMHYSASNISTAQEKPDPHHGATPIALPEDRPLTDGARDGRLDLPTLGTMLRHAAGYDADGTRIAPSAGGLGSANLYLVARDVPGLPRGAMCHYYAPAHRLDYLGTVTDEELSGALGASAEDLPAALLVGASDTDKTQKKYNNFAFRFAQLDCGVARAYLTDLAGHYGLPVRDYPGLRDRSMALLLKLGIRADQEIVAFAAGLGVTAHTARRPLPALRPFQAVTQLIELSAQDGPVSAPAAIVPPAPVWSAADDPGRVLRTRRSRRVFDGVPLGSAEIGLLFREAQAIGDILEATGARRLSLEFWGIAARTDGTADILRPGPDAPQVFRPGVEFERLADLTIQPKLMEAPFVLLVTGDLHDAVARAGARGYRDLVGRAGAIAGRTLTAAWAAGIAGCPWGGMCESGWGPLLDIDRYTDCPLFGISFGRTGEDTHG
;
A
#
# COMPACT_ATOMS: atom_id res chain seq x y z
N MET A 1 16.23 -13.98 19.00
CA MET A 1 16.46 -12.84 19.91
C MET A 1 15.84 -11.63 19.22
N ASN A 2 14.66 -11.17 19.64
CA ASN A 2 14.04 -9.98 19.06
C ASN A 2 15.04 -8.83 19.20
N GLN A 3 15.49 -8.24 18.08
CA GLN A 3 16.24 -6.99 18.14
C GLN A 3 15.37 -5.98 18.89
N MET A 4 15.82 -5.55 20.07
CA MET A 4 15.21 -4.40 20.75
C MET A 4 15.31 -3.22 19.80
N ASN A 5 14.16 -2.64 19.44
CA ASN A 5 14.04 -1.52 18.50
C ASN A 5 14.62 -0.25 19.15
N SER A 6 15.95 -0.15 19.22
CA SER A 6 16.66 0.94 19.89
C SER A 6 16.97 2.07 18.91
N ILE A 7 16.66 3.31 19.30
CA ILE A 7 17.01 4.53 18.55
C ILE A 7 17.64 5.56 19.49
N SER A 8 18.66 6.28 19.01
CA SER A 8 19.34 7.32 19.79
C SER A 8 18.64 8.68 19.66
N ALA A 9 18.85 9.55 20.66
CA ALA A 9 18.36 10.92 20.66
C ALA A 9 18.87 11.74 19.47
N ASP A 10 20.12 11.54 19.06
CA ASP A 10 20.74 12.28 17.95
C ASP A 10 20.10 11.90 16.60
N VAL A 11 19.82 10.60 16.38
CA VAL A 11 19.19 10.12 15.14
C VAL A 11 17.76 10.65 15.02
N ILE A 12 16.96 10.52 16.08
CA ILE A 12 15.57 10.98 16.04
C ILE A 12 15.47 12.51 15.99
N GLY A 13 16.36 13.23 16.68
CA GLY A 13 16.44 14.69 16.60
C GLY A 13 16.72 15.17 15.18
N GLY A 14 17.64 14.52 14.47
CA GLY A 14 17.91 14.78 13.05
C GLY A 14 16.70 14.52 12.15
N SER A 15 15.90 13.48 12.41
CA SER A 15 14.66 13.22 11.66
C SER A 15 13.64 14.35 11.83
N PHE A 16 13.41 14.82 13.06
CA PHE A 16 12.48 15.93 13.35
C PHE A 16 12.91 17.27 12.73
N LEU A 17 14.21 17.48 12.49
CA LEU A 17 14.69 18.71 11.84
C LEU A 17 14.56 18.67 10.31
N ASN A 18 14.61 17.48 9.70
CA ASN A 18 14.65 17.32 8.25
C ASN A 18 13.31 16.91 7.65
N ASP A 19 12.38 16.41 8.47
CA ASP A 19 11.04 16.02 8.03
C ASP A 19 10.00 17.01 8.57
N ALA A 20 9.45 17.83 7.69
CA ALA A 20 8.42 18.79 8.07
C ALA A 20 7.07 18.15 8.47
N GLU A 21 6.92 16.83 8.36
CA GLU A 21 5.77 16.09 8.92
C GLU A 21 5.97 15.74 10.43
N LEU A 22 7.13 16.04 11.02
CA LEU A 22 7.44 15.78 12.43
C LEU A 22 7.63 17.09 13.20
N ALA A 23 6.70 17.43 14.09
CA ALA A 23 6.78 18.61 14.96
C ALA A 23 6.72 18.21 16.45
N LEU A 24 7.49 18.92 17.28
CA LEU A 24 7.37 18.81 18.75
C LEU A 24 6.14 19.59 19.24
N PRO A 25 5.57 19.23 20.42
CA PRO A 25 4.58 20.06 21.09
C PRO A 25 5.11 21.48 21.34
N GLU A 26 4.24 22.49 21.23
CA GLU A 26 4.62 23.90 21.45
C GLU A 26 5.07 24.13 22.90
N ARG A 27 4.32 23.52 23.84
CA ARG A 27 4.56 23.56 25.28
C ARG A 27 4.58 22.15 25.86
N PRO A 28 5.69 21.41 25.75
CA PRO A 28 5.75 20.01 26.14
C PRO A 28 5.41 19.77 27.61
N ARG A 29 4.55 18.77 27.86
CA ARG A 29 4.13 18.31 29.18
C ARG A 29 4.28 16.80 29.29
N VAL A 30 4.86 16.30 30.39
CA VAL A 30 4.77 14.87 30.72
C VAL A 30 3.43 14.62 31.42
N PRO A 31 2.55 13.73 30.89
CA PRO A 31 1.33 13.35 31.59
C PRO A 31 1.63 12.85 33.02
N PRO A 32 1.00 13.40 34.07
CA PRO A 32 1.28 13.02 35.46
C PRO A 32 0.96 11.56 35.78
N GLU A 33 0.16 10.90 34.92
CA GLU A 33 -0.20 9.50 35.03
C GLU A 33 0.93 8.54 34.59
N ILE A 34 1.97 9.06 33.91
CA ILE A 34 3.12 8.26 33.48
C ILE A 34 4.18 8.25 34.57
N LEU A 35 4.45 7.06 35.10
CA LEU A 35 5.42 6.84 36.15
C LEU A 35 6.83 6.74 35.57
N MET A 36 7.80 7.43 36.20
CA MET A 36 9.22 7.35 35.86
C MET A 36 9.97 6.62 36.98
N ILE A 37 10.45 5.40 36.70
CA ILE A 37 11.00 4.48 37.70
C ILE A 37 12.47 4.14 37.34
N PRO A 38 13.42 4.17 38.29
CA PRO A 38 14.77 3.68 38.05
C PRO A 38 14.77 2.20 37.61
N TYR A 39 15.44 1.89 36.48
CA TYR A 39 15.49 0.53 35.93
C TYR A 39 16.92 0.10 35.60
N GLY A 40 17.29 -1.14 35.96
CA GLY A 40 18.64 -1.68 35.77
C GLY A 40 19.75 -0.86 36.46
N ALA A 41 20.97 -0.88 35.91
CA ALA A 41 22.09 -0.10 36.45
C ALA A 41 22.06 1.38 36.01
N HIS A 42 21.59 1.66 34.79
CA HIS A 42 21.74 2.97 34.15
C HIS A 42 20.50 3.44 33.37
N GLY A 43 19.33 2.84 33.59
CA GLY A 43 18.10 3.16 32.86
C GLY A 43 17.01 3.79 33.72
N LEU A 44 15.99 4.29 33.02
CA LEU A 44 14.67 4.68 33.52
C LEU A 44 13.60 3.92 32.73
N LEU A 45 12.66 3.32 33.45
CA LEU A 45 11.43 2.75 32.92
C LEU A 45 10.33 3.80 33.03
N PHE A 46 9.61 4.01 31.94
CA PHE A 46 8.37 4.77 31.91
C PHE A 46 7.21 3.78 31.76
N GLU A 47 6.28 3.80 32.71
CA GLU A 47 5.13 2.91 32.78
C GLU A 47 3.85 3.73 32.94
N GLY A 48 2.78 3.31 32.26
CA GLY A 48 1.47 3.93 32.36
C GLY A 48 0.88 4.40 31.03
N GLY A 49 1.70 4.56 29.99
CA GLY A 49 1.24 4.93 28.64
C GLY A 49 0.93 3.76 27.72
N ASP A 50 0.88 4.05 26.42
CA ASP A 50 0.77 3.05 25.34
C ASP A 50 2.05 2.23 25.18
N GLY A 51 2.23 1.27 26.09
CA GLY A 51 3.39 0.39 26.19
C GLY A 51 4.52 0.95 27.07
N ASN A 52 5.33 0.03 27.59
CA ASN A 52 6.44 0.36 28.47
C ASN A 52 7.66 0.87 27.68
N GLN A 53 8.27 1.96 28.15
CA GLN A 53 9.43 2.57 27.49
C GLN A 53 10.64 2.54 28.40
N ILE A 54 11.80 2.16 27.85
CA ILE A 54 13.07 2.17 28.60
C ILE A 54 14.00 3.18 27.94
N ILE A 55 14.41 4.19 28.71
CA ILE A 55 15.45 5.13 28.32
C ILE A 55 16.72 4.76 29.08
N SER A 56 17.80 4.53 28.35
CA SER A 56 19.09 4.11 28.92
C SER A 56 20.24 4.96 28.36
N GLY A 57 21.34 5.01 29.11
CA GLY A 57 22.54 5.76 28.74
C GLY A 57 23.05 6.66 29.87
N ARG A 58 24.22 7.29 29.66
CA ARG A 58 24.91 8.08 30.69
C ARG A 58 24.06 9.22 31.27
N GLY A 59 23.18 9.80 30.46
CA GLY A 59 22.28 10.88 30.86
C GLY A 59 20.93 10.42 31.43
N ALA A 60 20.60 9.13 31.38
CA ALA A 60 19.25 8.67 31.72
C ALA A 60 18.89 8.99 33.17
N ARG A 61 19.73 8.66 34.16
CA ARG A 61 19.42 8.91 35.58
C ARG A 61 19.73 10.32 36.09
N SER A 62 20.49 11.11 35.34
CA SER A 62 20.99 12.40 35.79
C SER A 62 20.37 13.60 35.07
N PHE A 63 20.11 13.46 33.76
CA PHE A 63 19.60 14.53 32.91
C PHE A 63 18.09 14.41 32.69
N ILE A 64 17.57 13.24 32.35
CA ILE A 64 16.13 13.06 32.04
C ILE A 64 15.23 13.51 33.21
N PRO A 65 15.48 13.18 34.50
CA PRO A 65 14.62 13.65 35.59
C PRO A 65 14.60 15.17 35.73
N ARG A 66 15.73 15.84 35.44
CA ARG A 66 15.82 17.30 35.46
C ARG A 66 15.07 17.92 34.29
N LEU A 67 15.14 17.29 33.12
CA LEU A 67 14.36 17.69 31.95
C LEU A 67 12.87 17.56 32.23
N VAL A 68 12.41 16.38 32.66
CA VAL A 68 11.00 16.10 33.01
C VAL A 68 10.45 17.12 34.01
N ALA A 69 11.24 17.55 35.00
CA ALA A 69 10.81 18.53 35.99
C ALA A 69 10.44 19.91 35.42
N VAL A 70 10.85 20.24 34.19
CA VAL A 70 10.47 21.49 33.51
C VAL A 70 9.43 21.28 32.39
N LEU A 71 9.05 20.03 32.09
CA LEU A 71 8.02 19.67 31.11
C LEU A 71 6.64 19.59 31.79
N ASP A 72 6.20 20.72 32.32
CA ASP A 72 4.91 20.89 32.99
C ASP A 72 3.83 21.49 32.06
N GLY A 73 4.17 21.76 30.80
CA GLY A 73 3.28 22.37 29.82
C GLY A 73 3.16 23.89 29.89
N THR A 74 3.89 24.55 30.81
CA THR A 74 3.84 26.01 30.95
C THR A 74 4.91 26.74 30.14
N ARG A 75 5.96 26.02 29.71
CA ARG A 75 7.11 26.57 29.00
C ARG A 75 7.09 26.17 27.53
N THR A 76 7.43 27.11 26.66
CA THR A 76 7.69 26.89 25.24
C THR A 76 9.04 26.19 25.02
N LEU A 77 9.24 25.63 23.83
CA LEU A 77 10.51 25.00 23.46
C LEU A 77 11.75 25.91 23.70
N PRO A 78 11.78 27.20 23.27
CA PRO A 78 12.90 28.09 23.56
C PRO A 78 13.15 28.30 25.07
N GLU A 79 12.10 28.38 25.88
CA GLU A 79 12.21 28.54 27.34
C GLU A 79 12.77 27.28 28.01
N ILE A 80 12.43 26.09 27.50
CA ILE A 80 13.00 24.82 27.97
C ILE A 80 14.49 24.76 27.63
N LEU A 81 14.90 25.10 26.42
CA LEU A 81 16.32 25.14 26.03
C LEU A 81 17.11 26.09 26.95
N ALA A 82 16.57 27.31 27.18
CA ALA A 82 17.17 28.30 28.06
C ALA A 82 17.33 27.83 29.53
N ALA A 83 16.54 26.87 29.98
CA ALA A 83 16.65 26.29 31.33
C ALA A 83 17.89 25.37 31.51
N PHE A 84 18.57 24.99 30.42
CA PHE A 84 19.75 24.12 30.43
C PHE A 84 21.00 24.76 29.81
N PRO A 85 21.47 25.92 30.27
CA PRO A 85 22.56 26.68 29.63
C PRO A 85 23.94 25.99 29.65
N ARG A 86 24.06 24.84 30.33
CA ARG A 86 25.28 24.01 30.41
C ARG A 86 25.18 22.73 29.56
N VAL A 87 24.10 22.57 28.82
CA VAL A 87 23.87 21.44 27.89
C VAL A 87 23.67 22.04 26.52
N ASP A 88 24.25 21.42 25.49
CA ASP A 88 24.06 21.81 24.11
C ASP A 88 22.56 21.72 23.72
N ASP A 89 22.01 22.78 23.14
CA ASP A 89 20.60 22.87 22.72
C ASP A 89 20.20 21.68 21.84
N ALA A 90 21.09 21.22 20.95
CA ALA A 90 20.84 20.07 20.10
C ALA A 90 20.57 18.79 20.90
N LYS A 91 21.22 18.62 22.06
CA LYS A 91 21.02 17.46 22.94
C LYS A 91 19.73 17.56 23.74
N VAL A 92 19.36 18.77 24.17
CA VAL A 92 18.08 18.99 24.85
C VAL A 92 16.94 18.74 23.87
N PHE A 93 17.03 19.28 22.65
CA PHE A 93 16.09 19.03 21.56
C PHE A 93 16.00 17.54 21.21
N GLY A 94 17.13 16.85 21.02
CA GLY A 94 17.16 15.42 20.74
C GLY A 94 16.52 14.57 21.86
N ALA A 95 16.67 14.98 23.12
CA ALA A 95 16.01 14.32 24.24
C ALA A 95 14.49 14.57 24.26
N LEU A 96 14.04 15.78 23.92
CA LEU A 96 12.61 16.09 23.76
C LEU A 96 11.99 15.29 22.60
N ALA A 97 12.67 15.25 21.44
CA ALA A 97 12.28 14.43 20.30
C ALA A 97 12.23 12.95 20.66
N LEU A 98 13.19 12.44 21.45
CA LEU A 98 13.15 11.08 21.94
C LEU A 98 11.92 10.82 22.84
N LEU A 99 11.69 11.66 23.86
CA LEU A 99 10.54 11.53 24.77
C LEU A 99 9.21 11.59 24.00
N TYR A 100 9.07 12.55 23.09
CA TYR A 100 7.89 12.69 22.25
C TYR A 100 7.70 11.49 21.31
N SER A 101 8.76 11.01 20.66
CA SER A 101 8.71 9.83 19.77
C SER A 101 8.37 8.52 20.51
N ARG A 102 8.44 8.52 21.85
CA ARG A 102 8.06 7.41 22.74
C ARG A 102 6.71 7.63 23.43
N GLY A 103 5.98 8.67 23.04
CA GLY A 103 4.64 8.96 23.56
C GLY A 103 4.59 9.41 24.99
N LEU A 104 5.68 10.02 25.47
CA LEU A 104 5.81 10.47 26.85
C LEU A 104 5.45 11.94 27.04
N LEU A 105 5.10 12.66 25.98
CA LEU A 105 4.77 14.09 26.01
C LEU A 105 3.41 14.37 25.36
N GLU A 106 2.63 15.26 25.96
CA GLU A 106 1.51 15.98 25.35
C GLU A 106 1.86 17.48 25.23
N ASP A 107 1.04 18.24 24.51
CA ASP A 107 1.10 19.70 24.51
C ASP A 107 0.47 20.30 25.78
N GLY A 108 0.82 21.54 26.08
CA GLY A 108 0.55 22.23 27.35
C GLY A 108 -0.92 22.19 27.78
N PRO A 109 -1.21 22.50 29.07
CA PRO A 109 -2.48 22.18 29.66
C PRO A 109 -3.62 22.83 28.85
N GLY A 110 -4.54 21.98 28.38
CA GLY A 110 -5.77 22.42 27.73
C GLY A 110 -6.71 23.12 28.73
N ALA A 111 -7.98 23.21 28.35
CA ALA A 111 -9.01 23.72 29.26
C ALA A 111 -9.05 22.93 30.57
N ALA A 112 -9.52 23.58 31.64
CA ALA A 112 -9.71 22.93 32.92
C ALA A 112 -10.68 21.73 32.77
N VAL A 113 -10.24 20.57 33.24
CA VAL A 113 -11.03 19.34 33.19
C VAL A 113 -12.10 19.41 34.28
N PRO A 114 -13.39 19.22 33.97
CA PRO A 114 -14.44 19.11 34.98
C PRO A 114 -14.17 17.92 35.92
N GLU A 115 -14.44 18.08 37.22
CA GLU A 115 -14.22 17.03 38.23
C GLU A 115 -14.88 15.69 37.85
N ALA A 116 -16.09 15.74 37.29
CA ALA A 116 -16.82 14.56 36.82
C ALA A 116 -16.13 13.79 35.67
N LEU A 117 -15.18 14.41 34.97
CA LEU A 117 -14.45 13.81 33.84
C LEU A 117 -12.98 13.55 34.18
N GLU A 118 -12.57 13.66 35.45
CA GLU A 118 -11.16 13.55 35.84
C GLU A 118 -10.58 12.17 35.49
N GLU A 119 -11.28 11.08 35.78
CA GLU A 119 -10.84 9.72 35.44
C GLU A 119 -10.71 9.51 33.92
N THR A 120 -11.69 9.98 33.15
CA THR A 120 -11.64 9.95 31.68
C THR A 120 -10.44 10.75 31.17
N ALA A 121 -10.19 11.95 31.71
CA ALA A 121 -9.06 12.77 31.31
C ALA A 121 -7.70 12.13 31.64
N GLN A 122 -7.59 11.43 32.78
CA GLN A 122 -6.40 10.66 33.14
C GLN A 122 -6.15 9.53 32.13
N PHE A 123 -7.19 8.77 31.76
CA PHE A 123 -7.09 7.76 30.71
C PHE A 123 -6.63 8.38 29.38
N LEU A 124 -7.27 9.46 28.92
CA LEU A 124 -6.92 10.14 27.67
C LEU A 124 -5.48 10.67 27.70
N GLY A 125 -5.00 11.19 28.84
CA GLY A 125 -3.63 11.65 29.02
C GLY A 125 -2.59 10.53 28.91
N ARG A 126 -2.88 9.34 29.45
CA ARG A 126 -2.00 8.15 29.34
C ARG A 126 -1.83 7.68 27.91
N TYR A 127 -2.89 7.77 27.11
CA TYR A 127 -2.95 7.23 25.75
C TYR A 127 -2.96 8.32 24.67
N ILE A 128 -2.61 9.56 25.01
CA ILE A 128 -2.63 10.71 24.07
C ILE A 128 -1.78 10.45 22.81
N ASP A 129 -0.67 9.74 22.97
CA ASP A 129 0.21 9.36 21.86
C ASP A 129 -0.29 8.14 21.07
N ALA A 130 -1.32 7.42 21.52
CA ALA A 130 -1.85 6.25 20.81
C ALA A 130 -2.19 6.60 19.35
N THR A 131 -2.67 7.83 19.12
CA THR A 131 -3.02 8.32 17.78
C THR A 131 -2.30 9.60 17.35
N ARG A 132 -1.96 10.52 18.27
CA ARG A 132 -1.49 11.88 17.99
C ARG A 132 -2.48 12.76 17.22
N VAL A 133 -3.75 12.37 17.14
CA VAL A 133 -4.80 13.22 16.54
C VAL A 133 -5.07 14.45 17.41
N ASN A 134 -4.89 14.30 18.73
CA ASN A 134 -5.10 15.36 19.70
C ASN A 134 -3.75 15.83 20.26
N GLY A 135 -3.55 17.14 20.37
CA GLY A 135 -2.35 17.70 20.98
C GLY A 135 -2.28 17.45 22.49
N ASN A 136 -3.42 17.39 23.16
CA ASN A 136 -3.55 17.09 24.59
C ASN A 136 -4.90 16.42 24.90
N ARG A 137 -5.05 15.93 26.13
CA ARG A 137 -6.28 15.30 26.62
C ARG A 137 -7.54 16.19 26.53
N GLY A 138 -7.39 17.50 26.65
CA GLY A 138 -8.51 18.46 26.60
C GLY A 138 -9.18 18.45 25.22
N ALA A 139 -8.39 18.45 24.15
CA ALA A 139 -8.92 18.34 22.79
C ALA A 139 -9.66 17.01 22.55
N ALA A 140 -9.24 15.92 23.19
CA ALA A 140 -9.96 14.65 23.13
C ALA A 140 -11.30 14.70 23.89
N LEU A 141 -11.36 15.40 25.03
CA LEU A 141 -12.60 15.66 25.77
C LEU A 141 -13.56 16.56 24.99
N ASP A 142 -13.07 17.59 24.30
CA ASP A 142 -13.89 18.49 23.49
C ASP A 142 -14.61 17.72 22.35
N ARG A 143 -13.94 16.72 21.76
CA ARG A 143 -14.56 15.83 20.76
C ARG A 143 -15.70 15.01 21.34
N LEU A 144 -15.50 14.45 22.54
CA LEU A 144 -16.55 13.72 23.26
C LEU A 144 -17.73 14.66 23.54
N ALA A 145 -17.45 15.83 24.13
CA ALA A 145 -18.45 16.82 24.51
C ALA A 145 -19.21 17.44 23.31
N GLY A 146 -18.66 17.36 22.10
CA GLY A 146 -19.30 17.78 20.85
C GLY A 146 -20.10 16.69 20.14
N THR A 147 -20.08 15.43 20.60
CA THR A 147 -20.69 14.30 19.88
C THR A 147 -21.95 13.80 20.57
N ARG A 148 -23.07 13.81 19.83
CA ARG A 148 -24.33 13.17 20.24
C ARG A 148 -24.36 11.72 19.74
N VAL A 149 -24.71 10.80 20.63
CA VAL A 149 -24.74 9.36 20.33
C VAL A 149 -26.15 8.82 20.53
N ALA A 150 -26.68 8.16 19.51
CA ALA A 150 -27.93 7.40 19.62
C ALA A 150 -27.63 5.94 19.97
N LEU A 151 -28.45 5.34 20.82
CA LEU A 151 -28.33 3.95 21.27
C LEU A 151 -29.55 3.16 20.80
N ALA A 152 -29.34 2.06 20.08
CA ALA A 152 -30.43 1.22 19.57
C ALA A 152 -30.24 -0.26 19.91
N GLY A 153 -31.36 -0.97 19.85
CA GLY A 153 -31.50 -2.38 20.14
C GLY A 153 -31.80 -2.67 21.61
N ARG A 154 -32.16 -3.91 21.92
CA ARG A 154 -32.49 -4.37 23.29
C ARG A 154 -31.36 -4.14 24.29
N GLY A 155 -30.12 -4.02 23.83
CA GLY A 155 -28.96 -3.73 24.66
C GLY A 155 -28.67 -2.26 24.94
N ALA A 156 -29.50 -1.33 24.46
CA ALA A 156 -29.28 0.11 24.62
C ALA A 156 -29.13 0.55 26.09
N ALA A 157 -29.83 -0.09 27.03
CA ALA A 157 -29.70 0.23 28.45
C ALA A 157 -28.31 -0.09 29.02
N TRP A 158 -27.72 -1.24 28.64
CA TRP A 158 -26.35 -1.58 29.06
C TRP A 158 -25.31 -0.66 28.40
N LEU A 159 -25.55 -0.24 27.16
CA LEU A 159 -24.71 0.76 26.50
C LEU A 159 -24.78 2.11 27.23
N ALA A 160 -25.97 2.55 27.62
CA ALA A 160 -26.17 3.79 28.34
C ALA A 160 -25.45 3.78 29.70
N GLU A 161 -25.55 2.66 30.43
CA GLU A 161 -24.81 2.46 31.68
C GLU A 161 -23.29 2.47 31.46
N ALA A 162 -22.80 1.77 30.43
CA ALA A 162 -21.37 1.70 30.14
C ALA A 162 -20.76 3.02 29.62
N LEU A 163 -21.59 3.92 29.08
CA LEU A 163 -21.19 5.24 28.57
C LEU A 163 -21.51 6.37 29.54
N ASP A 164 -22.10 6.06 30.69
CA ASP A 164 -22.37 7.07 31.71
C ASP A 164 -21.06 7.74 32.16
N GLY A 165 -21.06 9.07 32.25
CA GLY A 165 -19.86 9.84 32.55
C GLY A 165 -18.74 9.81 31.48
N ALA A 166 -18.96 9.23 30.29
CA ALA A 166 -17.94 9.18 29.23
C ALA A 166 -17.59 10.56 28.61
N GLY A 167 -18.32 11.62 28.99
CA GLY A 167 -18.11 12.99 28.49
C GLY A 167 -18.77 13.30 27.16
N LEU A 168 -19.72 12.47 26.70
CA LEU A 168 -20.48 12.68 25.46
C LEU A 168 -21.49 13.83 25.59
N ALA A 169 -21.80 14.50 24.48
CA ALA A 169 -22.75 15.62 24.45
C ALA A 169 -24.16 15.20 24.88
N ALA A 170 -24.59 14.03 24.41
CA ALA A 170 -25.87 13.41 24.75
C ALA A 170 -25.83 11.90 24.43
N LEU A 171 -26.58 11.14 25.21
CA LEU A 171 -26.93 9.74 24.96
C LEU A 171 -28.44 9.65 24.73
N ASP A 172 -28.85 9.51 23.47
CA ASP A 172 -30.25 9.44 23.08
C ASP A 172 -30.67 7.97 22.88
N THR A 173 -31.81 7.55 23.43
CA THR A 173 -32.41 6.23 23.19
C THR A 173 -33.69 6.38 22.37
N PRO A 174 -33.59 6.57 21.04
CA PRO A 174 -34.75 6.71 20.18
C PRO A 174 -35.67 5.47 20.28
N ALA A 175 -36.98 5.67 20.23
CA ALA A 175 -37.94 4.58 20.36
C ALA A 175 -38.06 3.77 19.06
N THR A 176 -37.92 4.42 17.91
CA THR A 176 -37.98 3.81 16.59
C THR A 176 -36.89 4.37 15.67
N PRO A 177 -36.54 3.67 14.57
CA PRO A 177 -35.56 4.17 13.60
C PRO A 177 -35.90 5.56 13.01
N ALA A 178 -37.19 5.92 12.97
CA ALA A 178 -37.65 7.22 12.47
C ALA A 178 -37.37 8.38 13.45
N ASP A 179 -37.09 8.08 14.72
CA ASP A 179 -36.80 9.06 15.77
C ASP A 179 -35.31 9.45 15.84
N LEU A 180 -34.48 8.94 14.92
CA LEU A 180 -33.06 9.34 14.81
C LEU A 180 -32.97 10.85 14.48
N GLY A 181 -32.29 11.59 15.35
CA GLY A 181 -32.15 13.03 15.21
C GLY A 181 -31.20 13.41 14.06
N PRO A 182 -31.42 14.56 13.40
CA PRO A 182 -30.54 15.03 12.32
C PRO A 182 -29.12 15.38 12.81
N ASP A 183 -28.96 15.67 14.11
CA ASP A 183 -27.67 16.02 14.73
C ASP A 183 -26.97 14.81 15.36
N THR A 184 -27.47 13.58 15.15
CA THR A 184 -26.84 12.36 15.67
C THR A 184 -25.51 12.11 14.94
N GLY A 185 -24.39 12.16 15.68
CA GLY A 185 -23.05 11.95 15.13
C GLY A 185 -22.66 10.48 14.99
N LEU A 186 -23.24 9.61 15.82
CA LEU A 186 -22.96 8.16 15.85
C LEU A 186 -24.17 7.39 16.37
N LEU A 187 -24.54 6.31 15.69
CA LEU A 187 -25.43 5.27 16.21
C LEU A 187 -24.59 4.12 16.77
N LEU A 188 -24.85 3.74 18.02
CA LEU A 188 -24.35 2.49 18.60
C LEU A 188 -25.50 1.49 18.65
N THR A 189 -25.30 0.32 18.04
CA THR A 189 -26.26 -0.77 18.16
C THR A 189 -25.73 -1.83 19.10
N LEU A 190 -26.61 -2.37 19.94
CA LEU A 190 -26.37 -3.62 20.65
C LEU A 190 -27.64 -4.47 20.58
N PHE A 191 -27.75 -5.23 19.49
CA PHE A 191 -28.85 -6.17 19.30
C PHE A 191 -28.60 -7.43 20.11
N SER A 192 -29.66 -8.06 20.63
CA SER A 192 -29.57 -9.21 21.52
C SER A 192 -30.53 -10.34 21.11
N GLY A 193 -29.96 -11.48 20.73
CA GLY A 193 -30.68 -12.63 20.21
C GLY A 193 -31.43 -12.28 18.92
N PRO A 194 -32.56 -12.95 18.61
CA PRO A 194 -33.38 -12.57 17.47
C PRO A 194 -34.02 -11.18 17.68
N GLU A 195 -33.70 -10.26 16.77
CA GLU A 195 -34.13 -8.86 16.81
C GLU A 195 -34.53 -8.40 15.38
N PRO A 196 -35.82 -8.55 15.00
CA PRO A 196 -36.26 -8.40 13.61
C PRO A 196 -36.09 -7.00 13.02
N ASP A 197 -36.13 -5.97 13.84
CA ASP A 197 -35.99 -4.55 13.48
C ASP A 197 -34.53 -4.10 13.36
N ALA A 198 -33.55 -4.99 13.64
CA ALA A 198 -32.13 -4.64 13.60
C ALA A 198 -31.70 -4.04 12.26
N GLN A 199 -32.18 -4.59 11.14
CA GLN A 199 -31.83 -4.07 9.81
C GLN A 199 -32.46 -2.68 9.57
N ASP A 200 -33.67 -2.43 10.05
CA ASP A 200 -34.37 -1.16 9.88
C ASP A 200 -33.60 -0.01 10.56
N TRP A 201 -33.03 -0.26 11.75
CA TRP A 201 -32.14 0.69 12.43
C TRP A 201 -30.89 1.01 11.62
N LEU A 202 -30.24 -0.03 11.07
CA LEU A 202 -29.02 0.13 10.28
C LEU A 202 -29.30 0.90 8.98
N ASP A 203 -30.38 0.58 8.29
CA ASP A 203 -30.75 1.21 7.03
C ASP A 203 -31.20 2.67 7.24
N ALA A 204 -31.97 2.96 8.29
CA ALA A 204 -32.38 4.33 8.62
C ALA A 204 -31.17 5.23 8.88
N ALA A 205 -30.23 4.78 9.72
CA ALA A 205 -29.02 5.54 10.01
C ALA A 205 -28.11 5.69 8.77
N TRP A 206 -27.94 4.63 7.98
CA TRP A 206 -27.14 4.68 6.74
C TRP A 206 -27.70 5.71 5.75
N ASN A 207 -29.02 5.70 5.53
CA ASN A 207 -29.69 6.63 4.63
C ASN A 207 -29.70 8.08 5.15
N ALA A 208 -29.67 8.27 6.46
CA ALA A 208 -29.52 9.58 7.09
C ALA A 208 -28.05 10.10 7.09
N GLY A 209 -27.09 9.32 6.59
CA GLY A 209 -25.67 9.68 6.62
C GLY A 209 -25.02 9.57 8.00
N ILE A 210 -25.65 8.86 8.94
CA ILE A 210 -25.17 8.67 10.31
C ILE A 210 -24.17 7.50 10.33
N ARG A 211 -23.03 7.66 11.00
CA ARG A 211 -22.07 6.57 11.23
C ARG A 211 -22.65 5.56 12.22
N ILE A 212 -22.35 4.28 12.05
CA ILE A 212 -22.90 3.23 12.90
C ILE A 212 -21.78 2.33 13.39
N LEU A 213 -21.62 2.18 14.70
CA LEU A 213 -20.82 1.11 15.27
C LEU A 213 -21.76 -0.05 15.63
N HIS A 214 -21.68 -1.12 14.84
CA HIS A 214 -22.57 -2.27 14.98
C HIS A 214 -22.12 -3.24 16.07
N ALA A 215 -23.08 -3.75 16.84
CA ALA A 215 -22.90 -4.98 17.60
C ALA A 215 -24.18 -5.81 17.66
N HIS A 216 -24.01 -7.13 17.63
CA HIS A 216 -25.10 -8.10 17.80
C HIS A 216 -24.60 -9.28 18.63
N ILE A 217 -25.24 -9.57 19.74
CA ILE A 217 -24.85 -10.63 20.66
C ILE A 217 -25.92 -11.73 20.76
N GLY A 218 -25.47 -12.98 20.86
CA GLY A 218 -26.30 -14.16 21.09
C GLY A 218 -25.71 -15.02 22.19
N ALA A 219 -26.21 -16.25 22.33
CA ALA A 219 -25.76 -17.19 23.37
C ALA A 219 -24.30 -17.63 23.19
N GLU A 220 -23.89 -17.92 21.95
CA GLU A 220 -22.56 -18.47 21.62
C GLU A 220 -21.72 -17.57 20.72
N THR A 221 -22.37 -16.62 20.04
CA THR A 221 -21.75 -15.76 19.03
C THR A 221 -21.95 -14.29 19.36
N ALA A 222 -20.95 -13.46 19.05
CA ALA A 222 -21.08 -12.01 19.08
C ALA A 222 -20.41 -11.38 17.85
N GLU A 223 -21.10 -10.46 17.20
CA GLU A 223 -20.59 -9.57 16.18
C GLU A 223 -20.22 -8.24 16.84
N ILE A 224 -18.95 -7.84 16.73
CA ILE A 224 -18.45 -6.54 17.19
C ILE A 224 -17.84 -5.80 16.00
N GLY A 225 -18.39 -4.62 15.71
CA GLY A 225 -18.23 -4.00 14.40
C GLY A 225 -19.14 -4.66 13.34
N PRO A 226 -19.13 -4.16 12.11
CA PRO A 226 -18.22 -3.12 11.63
C PRO A 226 -18.63 -1.71 12.07
N LEU A 227 -17.69 -0.78 11.93
CA LEU A 227 -17.98 0.64 11.84
C LEU A 227 -18.44 0.95 10.41
N PHE A 228 -19.75 1.13 10.23
CA PHE A 228 -20.32 1.60 8.97
C PHE A 228 -20.16 3.12 8.86
N VAL A 229 -19.56 3.55 7.75
CA VAL A 229 -19.36 4.96 7.39
C VAL A 229 -20.01 5.18 6.02
N PRO A 230 -21.18 5.84 5.96
CA PRO A 230 -21.86 6.14 4.70
C PRO A 230 -20.93 6.75 3.66
N ALA A 231 -21.11 6.34 2.40
CA ALA A 231 -20.26 6.67 1.25
C ALA A 231 -18.78 6.19 1.32
N ALA A 232 -18.29 5.69 2.45
CA ALA A 232 -16.89 5.26 2.59
C ALA A 232 -16.74 3.73 2.68
N SER A 233 -17.43 3.09 3.62
CA SER A 233 -17.32 1.65 3.94
C SER A 233 -18.26 0.78 3.10
N ALA A 234 -18.20 -0.54 3.30
CA ALA A 234 -19.28 -1.47 2.98
C ALA A 234 -20.58 -1.07 3.70
N SER A 235 -21.73 -1.30 3.06
CA SER A 235 -23.04 -0.99 3.65
C SER A 235 -23.52 -2.10 4.60
N PRO A 236 -24.50 -1.82 5.48
CA PRO A 236 -25.19 -2.85 6.27
C PRO A 236 -25.71 -4.01 5.42
N THR A 237 -26.25 -3.71 4.22
CA THR A 237 -26.68 -4.74 3.27
C THR A 237 -25.52 -5.60 2.77
N CYS A 238 -24.36 -5.01 2.46
CA CYS A 238 -23.17 -5.77 2.07
C CYS A 238 -22.71 -6.70 3.19
N PHE A 239 -22.70 -6.21 4.43
CA PHE A 239 -22.39 -7.01 5.61
C PHE A 239 -23.34 -8.21 5.76
N ARG A 240 -24.65 -7.99 5.69
CA ARG A 240 -25.64 -9.09 5.81
C ARG A 240 -25.63 -10.07 4.64
N ARG A 241 -25.22 -9.65 3.43
CA ARG A 241 -24.98 -10.58 2.32
C ARG A 241 -23.79 -11.50 2.60
N LEU A 242 -22.71 -11.00 3.21
CA LEU A 242 -21.56 -11.81 3.60
C LEU A 242 -21.82 -12.67 4.83
N ARG A 243 -22.70 -12.19 5.71
CA ARG A 243 -23.08 -12.83 6.96
C ARG A 243 -24.60 -12.85 7.14
N PRO A 244 -25.30 -13.78 6.47
CA PRO A 244 -26.76 -13.87 6.52
C PRO A 244 -27.28 -14.30 7.90
N GLU A 245 -26.50 -15.10 8.62
CA GLU A 245 -26.85 -15.58 9.95
C GLU A 245 -26.56 -14.51 11.00
N THR A 246 -27.57 -14.20 11.82
CA THR A 246 -27.44 -13.31 12.97
C THR A 246 -27.25 -14.11 14.25
N PRO A 247 -26.50 -13.58 15.24
CA PRO A 247 -26.42 -14.14 16.58
C PRO A 247 -27.81 -14.44 17.16
N SER A 248 -27.95 -15.62 17.76
CA SER A 248 -29.23 -16.12 18.29
C SER A 248 -29.08 -16.65 19.72
N GLY A 249 -30.21 -16.85 20.40
CA GLY A 249 -30.24 -17.25 21.81
C GLY A 249 -29.98 -16.08 22.78
N THR A 250 -30.04 -16.38 24.08
CA THR A 250 -29.85 -15.39 25.14
C THR A 250 -28.37 -15.21 25.44
N PRO A 251 -27.81 -13.98 25.38
CA PRO A 251 -26.40 -13.76 25.70
C PRO A 251 -26.10 -14.01 27.18
N VAL A 252 -24.92 -14.58 27.45
CA VAL A 252 -24.48 -14.93 28.82
C VAL A 252 -24.07 -13.69 29.62
N ASP A 253 -23.37 -12.75 28.99
CA ASP A 253 -22.86 -11.53 29.62
C ASP A 253 -23.03 -10.31 28.69
N PRO A 254 -24.26 -9.75 28.62
CA PRO A 254 -24.51 -8.59 27.77
C PRO A 254 -23.77 -7.33 28.25
N GLY A 255 -23.45 -7.23 29.55
CA GLY A 255 -22.73 -6.09 30.12
C GLY A 255 -21.27 -6.03 29.66
N PHE A 256 -20.58 -7.18 29.61
CA PHE A 256 -19.23 -7.28 29.05
C PHE A 256 -19.15 -6.78 27.60
N TRP A 257 -20.10 -7.22 26.76
CA TRP A 257 -20.15 -6.79 25.36
C TRP A 257 -20.52 -5.31 25.22
N ALA A 258 -21.47 -4.81 26.02
CA ALA A 258 -21.78 -3.39 26.07
C ALA A 258 -20.56 -2.55 26.44
N GLY A 259 -19.79 -2.95 27.45
CA GLY A 259 -18.53 -2.28 27.82
C GLY A 259 -17.48 -2.30 26.71
N THR A 260 -17.37 -3.42 25.98
CA THR A 260 -16.46 -3.54 24.82
C THR A 260 -16.84 -2.57 23.69
N VAL A 261 -18.14 -2.47 23.39
CA VAL A 261 -18.66 -1.54 22.37
C VAL A 261 -18.53 -0.09 22.84
N ALA A 262 -18.83 0.20 24.11
CA ALA A 262 -18.68 1.52 24.71
C ALA A 262 -17.22 2.01 24.68
N MET A 263 -16.26 1.15 25.02
CA MET A 263 -14.82 1.46 24.93
C MET A 263 -14.40 1.75 23.48
N SER A 264 -14.92 0.98 22.52
CA SER A 264 -14.68 1.20 21.09
C SER A 264 -15.27 2.53 20.62
N ALA A 265 -16.49 2.87 21.06
CA ALA A 265 -17.15 4.13 20.77
C ALA A 265 -16.41 5.34 21.36
N GLN A 266 -16.00 5.26 22.64
CA GLN A 266 -15.23 6.32 23.29
C GLN A 266 -13.89 6.52 22.56
N SER A 267 -13.21 5.44 22.20
CA SER A 267 -11.95 5.49 21.45
C SER A 267 -12.14 6.12 20.07
N LEU A 268 -13.23 5.77 19.38
CA LEU A 268 -13.58 6.31 18.07
C LEU A 268 -13.87 7.82 18.13
N VAL A 269 -14.69 8.26 19.08
CA VAL A 269 -15.12 9.66 19.22
C VAL A 269 -13.98 10.54 19.72
N SER A 270 -13.32 10.13 20.81
CA SER A 270 -12.18 10.86 21.39
C SER A 270 -10.95 10.84 20.48
N ARG A 271 -10.88 9.88 19.56
CA ARG A 271 -9.72 9.58 18.72
C ARG A 271 -8.49 9.19 19.55
N ILE A 272 -8.70 8.54 20.69
CA ILE A 272 -7.66 7.94 21.53
C ILE A 272 -7.81 6.42 21.49
N GLY A 273 -6.72 5.70 21.18
CA GLY A 273 -6.75 4.27 20.96
C GLY A 273 -6.94 3.88 19.48
N ARG A 274 -6.76 2.59 19.19
CA ARG A 274 -6.91 2.03 17.84
C ARG A 274 -8.24 1.29 17.73
N VAL A 275 -9.13 1.77 16.87
CA VAL A 275 -10.40 1.10 16.54
C VAL A 275 -10.31 0.53 15.14
N GLU A 276 -9.89 -0.72 15.03
CA GLU A 276 -9.76 -1.44 13.75
C GLU A 276 -11.09 -2.10 13.36
N LEU A 277 -12.17 -1.30 13.19
CA LEU A 277 -13.50 -1.81 12.83
C LEU A 277 -14.03 -1.23 11.50
N PHE A 278 -13.26 -0.36 10.84
CA PHE A 278 -13.59 0.12 9.50
C PHE A 278 -13.45 -1.03 8.50
N ASP A 279 -14.54 -1.37 7.79
CA ASP A 279 -14.62 -2.54 6.91
C ASP A 279 -14.20 -3.87 7.56
N LEU A 280 -14.33 -3.97 8.88
CA LEU A 280 -13.96 -5.16 9.64
C LEU A 280 -14.99 -5.47 10.74
N CYS A 281 -15.45 -6.71 10.79
CA CYS A 281 -16.25 -7.22 11.90
C CYS A 281 -15.46 -8.31 12.64
N HIS A 282 -15.38 -8.20 13.95
CA HIS A 282 -14.94 -9.29 14.81
C HIS A 282 -16.13 -10.18 15.13
N VAL A 283 -15.95 -11.47 14.88
CA VAL A 283 -16.96 -12.49 15.12
C VAL A 283 -16.45 -13.41 16.20
N HIS A 284 -16.95 -13.24 17.42
CA HIS A 284 -16.55 -14.01 18.56
C HIS A 284 -17.36 -15.31 18.67
N GLN A 285 -16.66 -16.39 19.02
CA GLN A 285 -17.21 -17.71 19.35
C GLN A 285 -16.44 -18.25 20.55
N GLY A 286 -17.06 -18.22 21.73
CA GLY A 286 -16.37 -18.51 22.99
C GLY A 286 -15.19 -17.54 23.23
N THR A 287 -13.98 -18.08 23.39
CA THR A 287 -12.75 -17.29 23.61
C THR A 287 -11.98 -16.98 22.32
N ALA A 288 -12.45 -17.47 21.17
CA ALA A 288 -11.85 -17.22 19.86
C ALA A 288 -12.66 -16.16 19.10
N TYR A 289 -12.04 -15.53 18.12
CA TYR A 289 -12.75 -14.71 17.16
C TYR A 289 -12.17 -14.82 15.74
N GLU A 290 -13.04 -14.64 14.76
CA GLU A 290 -12.70 -14.45 13.36
C GLU A 290 -12.73 -12.96 13.02
N ARG A 291 -11.86 -12.54 12.09
CA ARG A 291 -11.88 -11.20 11.49
C ARG A 291 -12.54 -11.27 10.12
N LEU A 292 -13.81 -10.89 10.04
CA LEU A 292 -14.56 -10.83 8.79
C LEU A 292 -14.28 -9.50 8.08
N GLN A 293 -13.44 -9.56 7.06
CA GLN A 293 -13.12 -8.43 6.18
C GLN A 293 -14.30 -8.15 5.23
N LEU A 294 -14.67 -6.87 5.13
CA LEU A 294 -15.80 -6.40 4.34
C LEU A 294 -15.33 -5.62 3.12
N ALA A 295 -16.22 -5.55 2.13
CA ALA A 295 -16.06 -4.69 0.96
C ALA A 295 -17.46 -4.30 0.46
N ARG A 296 -17.56 -3.16 -0.22
CA ARG A 296 -18.76 -2.78 -0.99
C ARG A 296 -19.01 -3.84 -2.06
N LEU A 297 -20.17 -4.49 -2.10
CA LEU A 297 -20.40 -5.61 -3.03
C LEU A 297 -21.12 -5.17 -4.30
N PRO A 298 -20.73 -5.68 -5.48
CA PRO A 298 -21.50 -5.49 -6.71
C PRO A 298 -22.94 -6.00 -6.55
N GLY A 299 -23.86 -5.30 -7.19
CA GLY A 299 -25.31 -5.50 -7.09
C GLY A 299 -25.92 -4.92 -5.80
N SER A 300 -25.20 -4.05 -5.08
CA SER A 300 -25.73 -3.34 -3.90
C SER A 300 -25.92 -1.86 -4.19
N GLU A 301 -27.17 -1.42 -4.28
CA GLU A 301 -27.53 0.00 -4.43
C GLU A 301 -27.08 0.85 -3.24
N ALA A 302 -27.28 0.34 -2.02
CA ALA A 302 -26.86 1.02 -0.78
C ALA A 302 -25.35 1.27 -0.73
N ALA A 303 -24.56 0.40 -1.36
CA ALA A 303 -23.13 0.58 -1.50
C ALA A 303 -22.72 1.27 -2.80
N GLY A 304 -23.64 1.84 -3.60
CA GLY A 304 -23.31 2.53 -4.86
C GLY A 304 -22.70 1.62 -5.93
N LEU A 305 -23.00 0.32 -5.92
CA LEU A 305 -22.57 -0.68 -6.91
C LEU A 305 -23.76 -1.46 -7.49
N GLY A 306 -24.97 -0.88 -7.44
CA GLY A 306 -26.18 -1.50 -7.97
C GLY A 306 -26.17 -1.66 -9.49
N HIS A 307 -25.40 -0.83 -10.20
CA HIS A 307 -25.23 -0.87 -11.66
C HIS A 307 -24.30 -2.01 -12.15
N VAL A 308 -23.56 -2.66 -11.25
CA VAL A 308 -22.59 -3.71 -11.58
C VAL A 308 -23.12 -5.06 -11.12
N ALA A 309 -23.16 -6.05 -12.01
CA ALA A 309 -23.50 -7.41 -11.62
C ALA A 309 -22.33 -8.07 -10.87
N PRO A 310 -22.58 -9.04 -9.97
CA PRO A 310 -21.49 -9.85 -9.41
C PRO A 310 -20.70 -10.58 -10.51
N PRO A 311 -19.36 -10.68 -10.42
CA PRO A 311 -18.53 -11.35 -11.42
C PRO A 311 -18.80 -12.87 -11.47
N GLU A 312 -18.83 -13.43 -12.67
CA GLU A 312 -19.13 -14.88 -12.88
C GLU A 312 -18.05 -15.81 -12.32
N THR A 313 -16.79 -15.41 -12.39
CA THR A 313 -15.61 -16.22 -12.02
C THR A 313 -15.19 -16.06 -10.55
N ASP A 314 -15.88 -15.20 -9.79
CA ASP A 314 -15.64 -14.95 -8.36
C ASP A 314 -16.98 -14.90 -7.60
N PRO A 315 -17.66 -16.04 -7.43
CA PRO A 315 -19.04 -16.11 -6.92
C PRO A 315 -19.22 -15.57 -5.48
N HIS A 316 -18.13 -15.30 -4.76
CA HIS A 316 -18.14 -14.74 -3.41
C HIS A 316 -17.39 -13.41 -3.28
N ASN A 317 -17.05 -12.76 -4.40
CA ASN A 317 -16.30 -11.49 -4.43
C ASN A 317 -15.00 -11.55 -3.59
N VAL A 318 -14.34 -12.71 -3.55
CA VAL A 318 -13.13 -12.95 -2.76
C VAL A 318 -12.00 -12.04 -3.20
N VAL A 319 -11.81 -11.87 -4.51
CA VAL A 319 -10.72 -11.02 -5.03
C VAL A 319 -10.92 -9.58 -4.59
N TRP A 320 -12.15 -9.08 -4.66
CA TRP A 320 -12.47 -7.73 -4.23
C TRP A 320 -12.35 -7.54 -2.71
N ARG A 321 -12.77 -8.52 -1.92
CA ARG A 321 -12.58 -8.50 -0.46
C ARG A 321 -11.11 -8.55 -0.07
N LEU A 322 -10.29 -9.36 -0.74
CA LEU A 322 -8.84 -9.39 -0.51
C LEU A 322 -8.19 -8.08 -0.91
N HIS A 323 -8.63 -7.46 -2.01
CA HIS A 323 -8.20 -6.13 -2.38
C HIS A 323 -8.54 -5.11 -1.28
N ASN A 324 -9.77 -5.06 -0.79
CA ASN A 324 -10.15 -4.13 0.28
C ASN A 324 -9.41 -4.44 1.59
N ALA A 325 -9.35 -5.69 2.02
CA ALA A 325 -8.61 -6.07 3.22
C ALA A 325 -7.12 -5.69 3.18
N ALA A 326 -6.52 -5.67 1.97
CA ALA A 326 -5.14 -5.29 1.78
C ALA A 326 -4.95 -3.78 1.57
N ASN A 327 -5.94 -3.06 1.01
CA ASN A 327 -5.77 -1.70 0.51
C ASN A 327 -6.70 -0.65 1.11
N ALA A 328 -7.79 -1.05 1.76
CA ALA A 328 -8.76 -0.15 2.36
C ALA A 328 -8.08 0.61 3.48
N MET A 329 -7.71 1.84 3.18
CA MET A 329 -7.35 2.82 4.18
C MET A 329 -8.62 3.45 4.69
N PRO A 330 -8.77 3.59 6.02
CA PRO A 330 -9.92 4.29 6.54
C PRO A 330 -9.88 5.75 6.04
N PRO A 331 -11.04 6.42 5.93
CA PRO A 331 -11.12 7.85 5.61
C PRO A 331 -10.16 8.68 6.46
N ARG A 332 -9.71 9.84 5.97
CA ARG A 332 -8.77 10.71 6.72
C ARG A 332 -9.24 11.02 8.13
N GLU A 333 -10.54 11.25 8.28
CA GLU A 333 -11.20 11.44 9.57
C GLU A 333 -11.09 10.26 10.53
N LEU A 334 -10.53 9.13 10.13
CA LEU A 334 -10.21 7.97 10.96
C LEU A 334 -8.70 7.60 10.92
N LEU A 335 -7.91 8.19 10.00
CA LEU A 335 -6.46 7.97 9.93
C LEU A 335 -5.75 8.41 11.22
N VAL A 336 -4.68 7.71 11.54
CA VAL A 336 -3.89 7.92 12.74
C VAL A 336 -2.51 8.46 12.35
N PRO A 337 -2.18 9.73 12.64
CA PRO A 337 -0.89 10.33 12.29
C PRO A 337 0.32 9.53 12.77
N ARG A 338 0.22 8.83 13.91
CA ARG A 338 1.31 7.98 14.42
C ARG A 338 1.74 6.86 13.45
N ASP A 339 0.86 6.36 12.58
CA ASP A 339 1.22 5.30 11.64
C ASP A 339 2.27 5.74 10.61
N HIS A 340 2.37 7.05 10.31
CA HIS A 340 3.43 7.61 9.48
C HIS A 340 4.82 7.40 10.09
N GLN A 341 4.94 7.47 11.41
CA GLN A 341 6.22 7.36 12.11
C GLN A 341 6.77 5.94 12.11
N MET A 342 5.92 4.93 11.91
CA MET A 342 6.36 3.54 11.79
C MET A 342 7.30 3.34 10.60
N HIS A 343 7.22 4.17 9.55
CA HIS A 343 8.17 4.18 8.43
C HIS A 343 9.62 4.47 8.86
N TYR A 344 9.83 5.19 9.97
CA TYR A 344 11.14 5.54 10.53
C TYR A 344 11.59 4.61 11.66
N SER A 345 10.89 3.50 11.92
CA SER A 345 11.37 2.47 12.83
C SER A 345 12.74 1.94 12.38
N ALA A 346 13.64 1.69 13.34
CA ALA A 346 15.00 1.24 13.04
C ALA A 346 15.01 -0.08 12.23
N SER A 347 14.00 -0.94 12.43
CA SER A 347 13.78 -2.16 11.65
C SER A 347 13.47 -1.91 10.17
N ASN A 348 12.79 -0.82 9.82
CA ASN A 348 12.45 -0.49 8.44
C ASN A 348 13.64 0.09 7.67
N ILE A 349 14.52 0.82 8.36
CA ILE A 349 15.76 1.36 7.79
C ILE A 349 16.75 0.22 7.52
N SER A 350 16.92 -0.72 8.46
CA SER A 350 17.82 -1.87 8.29
C SER A 350 17.33 -2.82 7.19
N THR A 351 16.03 -3.05 7.08
CA THR A 351 15.43 -3.90 6.04
C THR A 351 15.63 -3.33 4.62
N ALA A 352 15.61 -2.00 4.46
CA ALA A 352 15.86 -1.35 3.16
C ALA A 352 17.32 -1.46 2.68
N GLN A 353 18.26 -1.72 3.58
CA GLN A 353 19.68 -1.87 3.27
C GLN A 353 20.08 -3.33 3.00
N GLU A 354 19.18 -4.28 3.27
CA GLU A 354 19.44 -5.71 3.11
C GLU A 354 19.45 -6.09 1.62
N LYS A 355 20.61 -6.46 1.09
CA LYS A 355 20.72 -6.96 -0.29
C LYS A 355 20.12 -8.37 -0.42
N PRO A 356 19.60 -8.75 -1.59
CA PRO A 356 19.17 -10.13 -1.83
C PRO A 356 20.34 -11.10 -1.69
N ASP A 357 20.08 -12.29 -1.14
CA ASP A 357 21.05 -13.39 -1.12
C ASP A 357 21.19 -14.01 -2.53
N PRO A 358 22.37 -14.56 -2.86
CA PRO A 358 22.53 -15.34 -4.09
C PRO A 358 21.77 -16.66 -3.99
N HIS A 359 21.54 -17.31 -5.14
CA HIS A 359 21.05 -18.69 -5.10
C HIS A 359 22.16 -19.62 -4.63
N HIS A 360 22.14 -19.98 -3.34
CA HIS A 360 23.16 -20.83 -2.74
C HIS A 360 23.29 -22.18 -3.49
N GLY A 361 24.52 -22.50 -3.89
CA GLY A 361 24.82 -23.71 -4.66
C GLY A 361 24.63 -23.58 -6.18
N ALA A 362 24.13 -22.45 -6.68
CA ALA A 362 24.09 -22.17 -8.12
C ALA A 362 25.50 -21.91 -8.67
N THR A 363 25.72 -22.25 -9.94
CA THR A 363 27.00 -21.96 -10.62
C THR A 363 26.98 -20.55 -11.19
N PRO A 364 27.86 -19.62 -10.76
CA PRO A 364 27.86 -18.26 -11.29
C PRO A 364 28.40 -18.23 -12.73
N ILE A 365 27.70 -17.51 -13.59
CA ILE A 365 28.08 -17.17 -14.96
C ILE A 365 28.26 -15.65 -15.01
N ALA A 366 29.48 -15.21 -15.31
CA ALA A 366 29.78 -13.79 -15.47
C ALA A 366 29.05 -13.23 -16.70
N LEU A 367 28.41 -12.08 -16.56
CA LEU A 367 27.91 -11.32 -17.69
C LEU A 367 29.07 -10.54 -18.34
N PRO A 368 29.12 -10.44 -19.67
CA PRO A 368 30.09 -9.61 -20.37
C PRO A 368 29.81 -8.12 -20.11
N GLU A 369 30.67 -7.25 -20.64
CA GLU A 369 30.44 -5.81 -20.61
C GLU A 369 29.09 -5.44 -21.26
N ASP A 370 28.40 -4.48 -20.65
CA ASP A 370 27.10 -4.01 -21.12
C ASP A 370 27.22 -3.44 -22.54
N ARG A 371 26.23 -3.73 -23.37
CA ARG A 371 26.08 -3.11 -24.68
C ARG A 371 25.66 -1.65 -24.52
N PRO A 372 26.37 -0.68 -25.13
CA PRO A 372 25.97 0.72 -25.09
C PRO A 372 24.53 0.95 -25.59
N LEU A 373 23.83 1.89 -24.96
CA LEU A 373 22.50 2.35 -25.36
C LEU A 373 22.66 3.53 -26.33
N THR A 374 22.96 3.25 -27.60
CA THR A 374 23.21 4.24 -28.65
C THR A 374 22.34 3.95 -29.88
N ASP A 375 22.00 4.96 -30.69
CA ASP A 375 21.13 4.83 -31.87
C ASP A 375 21.54 3.72 -32.87
N GLY A 376 22.84 3.41 -32.98
CA GLY A 376 23.36 2.33 -33.82
C GLY A 376 23.08 0.90 -33.30
N ALA A 377 22.49 0.76 -32.12
CA ALA A 377 22.28 -0.53 -31.45
C ALA A 377 20.96 -1.24 -31.84
N ARG A 378 20.14 -0.64 -32.71
CA ARG A 378 18.87 -1.22 -33.18
C ARG A 378 19.10 -2.28 -34.27
N ASP A 379 19.88 -3.30 -33.94
CA ASP A 379 20.29 -4.39 -34.84
C ASP A 379 19.46 -5.67 -34.65
N GLY A 380 18.54 -5.70 -33.68
CA GLY A 380 17.70 -6.86 -33.35
C GLY A 380 18.49 -8.06 -32.81
N ARG A 381 19.75 -7.86 -32.40
CA ARG A 381 20.64 -8.96 -32.00
C ARG A 381 20.42 -9.34 -30.53
N LEU A 382 19.97 -10.57 -30.32
CA LEU A 382 19.84 -11.17 -28.98
C LEU A 382 21.13 -11.89 -28.58
N ASP A 383 21.93 -11.29 -27.70
CA ASP A 383 23.13 -11.89 -27.13
C ASP A 383 23.34 -11.52 -25.65
N LEU A 384 24.34 -12.12 -25.01
CA LEU A 384 24.63 -11.90 -23.59
C LEU A 384 24.90 -10.44 -23.19
N PRO A 385 25.67 -9.64 -23.94
CA PRO A 385 25.81 -8.20 -23.66
C PRO A 385 24.47 -7.45 -23.65
N THR A 386 23.61 -7.74 -24.62
CA THR A 386 22.27 -7.12 -24.71
C THR A 386 21.41 -7.53 -23.52
N LEU A 387 21.33 -8.83 -23.22
CA LEU A 387 20.59 -9.36 -22.07
C LEU A 387 21.13 -8.82 -20.75
N GLY A 388 22.45 -8.76 -20.57
CA GLY A 388 23.09 -8.20 -19.39
C GLY A 388 22.67 -6.75 -19.17
N THR A 389 22.70 -5.94 -20.23
CA THR A 389 22.27 -4.54 -20.19
C THR A 389 20.79 -4.42 -19.82
N MET A 390 19.93 -5.26 -20.40
CA MET A 390 18.50 -5.31 -20.09
C MET A 390 18.24 -5.64 -18.61
N LEU A 391 18.88 -6.69 -18.11
CA LEU A 391 18.77 -7.14 -16.72
C LEU A 391 19.28 -6.06 -15.74
N ARG A 392 20.40 -5.40 -16.06
CA ARG A 392 20.96 -4.33 -15.23
C ARG A 392 19.99 -3.16 -15.06
N HIS A 393 19.43 -2.65 -16.16
CA HIS A 393 18.57 -1.48 -16.08
C HIS A 393 17.19 -1.81 -15.49
N ALA A 394 16.66 -3.02 -15.72
CA ALA A 394 15.34 -3.41 -15.23
C ALA A 394 15.31 -3.82 -13.74
N ALA A 395 16.39 -4.38 -13.19
CA ALA A 395 16.41 -4.85 -11.79
C ALA A 395 17.75 -4.67 -11.06
N GLY A 396 18.80 -4.25 -11.76
CA GLY A 396 20.16 -4.11 -11.25
C GLY A 396 20.46 -2.76 -10.58
N TYR A 397 21.74 -2.60 -10.26
CA TYR A 397 22.29 -1.44 -9.58
C TYR A 397 23.21 -0.65 -10.53
N ASP A 398 23.31 0.65 -10.29
CA ASP A 398 24.34 1.50 -10.90
C ASP A 398 25.69 1.39 -10.17
N ALA A 399 26.66 2.21 -10.59
CA ALA A 399 28.01 2.24 -10.05
C ALA A 399 28.06 2.65 -8.57
N ASP A 400 27.09 3.44 -8.10
CA ASP A 400 26.99 3.89 -6.71
C ASP A 400 26.28 2.85 -5.82
N GLY A 401 25.86 1.72 -6.39
CA GLY A 401 25.13 0.67 -5.69
C GLY A 401 23.66 1.04 -5.43
N THR A 402 23.10 1.99 -6.18
CA THR A 402 21.68 2.35 -6.12
C THR A 402 20.90 1.57 -7.19
N ARG A 403 19.72 1.05 -6.84
CA ARG A 403 18.89 0.33 -7.80
C ARG A 403 18.36 1.28 -8.87
N ILE A 404 18.50 0.89 -10.14
CA ILE A 404 18.15 1.74 -11.29
C ILE A 404 16.63 1.88 -11.40
N ALA A 405 15.92 0.75 -11.49
CA ALA A 405 14.47 0.72 -11.47
C ALA A 405 13.93 0.99 -10.05
N PRO A 406 12.93 1.89 -9.89
CA PRO A 406 12.33 2.15 -8.59
C PRO A 406 11.66 0.90 -8.01
N SER A 407 11.50 0.89 -6.68
CA SER A 407 10.78 -0.16 -5.95
C SER A 407 10.08 0.42 -4.73
N ALA A 408 9.02 -0.24 -4.28
CA ALA A 408 8.30 0.15 -3.08
C ALA A 408 9.25 0.19 -1.87
N GLY A 409 9.34 1.36 -1.23
CA GLY A 409 10.19 1.56 -0.06
C GLY A 409 11.68 1.35 -0.29
N GLY A 410 12.15 1.27 -1.54
CA GLY A 410 13.54 0.96 -1.89
C GLY A 410 13.95 -0.48 -1.64
N LEU A 411 13.00 -1.41 -1.46
CA LEU A 411 13.28 -2.79 -1.05
C LEU A 411 13.79 -3.69 -2.18
N GLY A 412 13.62 -3.28 -3.44
CA GLY A 412 14.10 -4.05 -4.59
C GLY A 412 13.47 -5.43 -4.73
N SER A 413 12.15 -5.56 -4.55
CA SER A 413 11.50 -6.87 -4.46
C SER A 413 11.46 -7.63 -5.79
N ALA A 414 11.49 -6.95 -6.93
CA ALA A 414 11.47 -7.59 -8.24
C ALA A 414 12.82 -8.24 -8.60
N ASN A 415 12.79 -9.55 -8.81
CA ASN A 415 13.87 -10.39 -9.30
C ASN A 415 13.59 -10.83 -10.74
N LEU A 416 14.65 -11.10 -11.50
CA LEU A 416 14.56 -11.54 -12.89
C LEU A 416 15.22 -12.91 -13.07
N TYR A 417 14.54 -13.78 -13.81
CA TYR A 417 15.03 -15.08 -14.23
C TYR A 417 15.05 -15.14 -15.75
N LEU A 418 15.98 -15.93 -16.29
CA LEU A 418 16.20 -16.12 -17.72
C LEU A 418 16.14 -17.60 -18.05
N VAL A 419 15.35 -17.97 -19.06
CA VAL A 419 15.46 -19.26 -19.75
C VAL A 419 15.97 -19.01 -21.18
N ALA A 420 17.21 -19.40 -21.44
CA ALA A 420 17.87 -19.22 -22.73
C ALA A 420 17.68 -20.45 -23.62
N ARG A 421 16.91 -20.33 -24.71
CA ARG A 421 16.74 -21.41 -25.71
C ARG A 421 17.71 -21.29 -26.87
N ASP A 422 17.94 -20.06 -27.32
CA ASP A 422 18.84 -19.73 -28.42
C ASP A 422 19.52 -18.38 -28.15
N VAL A 423 20.44 -18.39 -27.18
CA VAL A 423 21.23 -17.22 -26.78
C VAL A 423 22.71 -17.60 -26.87
N PRO A 424 23.50 -16.95 -27.74
CA PRO A 424 24.93 -17.20 -27.85
C PRO A 424 25.64 -17.05 -26.49
N GLY A 425 26.39 -18.07 -26.09
CA GLY A 425 27.14 -18.11 -24.84
C GLY A 425 26.41 -18.80 -23.67
N LEU A 426 25.17 -19.25 -23.86
CA LEU A 426 24.45 -20.08 -22.88
C LEU A 426 24.03 -21.43 -23.49
N PRO A 427 24.03 -22.53 -22.71
CA PRO A 427 23.42 -23.79 -23.15
C PRO A 427 21.94 -23.61 -23.50
N ARG A 428 21.45 -24.36 -24.49
CA ARG A 428 20.01 -24.41 -24.78
C ARG A 428 19.24 -24.92 -23.57
N GLY A 429 18.16 -24.21 -23.23
CA GLY A 429 17.34 -24.47 -22.06
C GLY A 429 17.96 -23.97 -20.75
N ALA A 430 19.10 -23.26 -20.78
CA ALA A 430 19.74 -22.79 -19.56
C ALA A 430 18.81 -21.87 -18.78
N MET A 431 18.56 -22.24 -17.53
CA MET A 431 17.72 -21.52 -16.59
C MET A 431 18.62 -20.84 -15.56
N CYS A 432 18.50 -19.51 -15.46
CA CYS A 432 19.36 -18.68 -14.63
C CYS A 432 18.55 -17.69 -13.81
N HIS A 433 19.02 -17.39 -12.59
CA HIS A 433 18.60 -16.25 -11.80
C HIS A 433 19.55 -15.08 -12.04
N TYR A 434 19.06 -13.86 -12.25
CA TYR A 434 19.90 -12.67 -12.33
C TYR A 434 20.24 -12.16 -10.92
N TYR A 435 21.47 -12.42 -10.48
CA TYR A 435 21.96 -11.91 -9.20
C TYR A 435 22.42 -10.46 -9.35
N ALA A 436 21.48 -9.54 -9.16
CA ALA A 436 21.65 -8.10 -9.32
C ALA A 436 22.85 -7.49 -8.56
N PRO A 437 23.13 -7.84 -7.28
CA PRO A 437 24.21 -7.21 -6.52
C PRO A 437 25.62 -7.39 -7.10
N ALA A 438 25.85 -8.46 -7.87
CA ALA A 438 27.13 -8.70 -8.53
C ALA A 438 27.02 -8.76 -10.06
N HIS A 439 25.89 -8.30 -10.62
CA HIS A 439 25.63 -8.27 -12.06
C HIS A 439 26.09 -9.56 -12.78
N ARG A 440 25.49 -10.69 -12.39
CA ARG A 440 25.81 -12.01 -12.96
C ARG A 440 24.57 -12.89 -13.06
N LEU A 441 24.71 -14.02 -13.74
CA LEU A 441 23.69 -15.07 -13.78
C LEU A 441 24.08 -16.20 -12.83
N ASP A 442 23.18 -16.61 -11.94
CA ASP A 442 23.30 -17.81 -11.14
C ASP A 442 22.60 -18.96 -11.90
N TYR A 443 23.37 -19.92 -12.43
CA TYR A 443 22.85 -21.04 -13.22
C TYR A 443 22.16 -22.08 -12.35
N LEU A 444 20.89 -22.34 -12.66
CA LEU A 444 20.01 -23.21 -11.89
C LEU A 444 19.80 -24.58 -12.53
N GLY A 445 20.13 -24.75 -13.82
CA GLY A 445 19.98 -26.00 -14.56
C GLY A 445 19.47 -25.78 -15.98
N THR A 446 18.95 -26.83 -16.59
CA THR A 446 18.30 -26.79 -17.91
C THR A 446 16.83 -27.18 -17.83
N VAL A 447 15.99 -26.60 -18.69
CA VAL A 447 14.58 -26.96 -18.88
C VAL A 447 14.33 -27.39 -20.32
N THR A 448 13.42 -28.34 -20.55
CA THR A 448 13.03 -28.74 -21.91
C THR A 448 11.97 -27.81 -22.52
N ASP A 449 11.81 -27.85 -23.84
CA ASP A 449 10.77 -27.07 -24.53
C ASP A 449 9.36 -27.51 -24.09
N GLU A 450 9.14 -28.79 -23.78
CA GLU A 450 7.86 -29.31 -23.29
C GLU A 450 7.52 -28.79 -21.90
N GLU A 451 8.49 -28.83 -20.98
CA GLU A 451 8.36 -28.30 -19.62
C GLU A 451 8.06 -26.80 -19.65
N LEU A 452 8.79 -26.05 -20.48
CA LEU A 452 8.60 -24.61 -20.65
C LEU A 452 7.24 -24.28 -21.28
N SER A 453 6.85 -25.00 -22.33
CA SER A 453 5.53 -24.85 -22.99
C SER A 453 4.39 -25.09 -22.00
N GLY A 454 4.50 -26.16 -21.20
CA GLY A 454 3.53 -26.50 -20.16
C GLY A 454 3.42 -25.42 -19.09
N ALA A 455 4.54 -24.86 -18.63
CA ALA A 455 4.54 -23.77 -17.65
C ALA A 455 4.04 -22.43 -18.21
N LEU A 456 4.18 -22.18 -19.52
CA LEU A 456 3.67 -20.96 -20.17
C LEU A 456 2.22 -21.08 -20.65
N GLY A 457 1.65 -22.29 -20.67
CA GLY A 457 0.35 -22.53 -21.31
C GLY A 457 0.37 -22.25 -22.82
N ALA A 458 1.52 -22.41 -23.47
CA ALA A 458 1.76 -22.07 -24.87
C ALA A 458 2.19 -23.29 -25.69
N SER A 459 2.13 -23.19 -27.02
CA SER A 459 2.66 -24.23 -27.89
C SER A 459 4.20 -24.16 -27.96
N ALA A 460 4.87 -25.29 -28.24
CA ALA A 460 6.33 -25.32 -28.41
C ALA A 460 6.80 -24.44 -29.58
N GLU A 461 5.95 -24.27 -30.60
CA GLU A 461 6.19 -23.41 -31.75
C GLU A 461 6.17 -21.93 -31.37
N ASP A 462 5.48 -21.58 -30.27
CA ASP A 462 5.37 -20.21 -29.76
C ASP A 462 6.44 -19.84 -28.73
N LEU A 463 7.38 -20.74 -28.42
CA LEU A 463 8.44 -20.46 -27.45
C LEU A 463 9.48 -19.47 -28.00
N PRO A 464 9.97 -18.53 -27.18
CA PRO A 464 10.88 -17.48 -27.62
C PRO A 464 12.33 -17.97 -27.66
N ALA A 465 13.26 -17.18 -28.20
CA ALA A 465 14.69 -17.47 -28.15
C ALA A 465 15.25 -17.30 -26.72
N ALA A 466 14.74 -16.32 -25.98
CA ALA A 466 14.95 -16.17 -24.54
C ALA A 466 13.64 -15.83 -23.84
N LEU A 467 13.40 -16.40 -22.67
CA LEU A 467 12.28 -16.02 -21.80
C LEU A 467 12.82 -15.29 -20.57
N LEU A 468 12.29 -14.10 -20.31
CA LEU A 468 12.48 -13.37 -19.05
C LEU A 468 11.26 -13.58 -18.17
N VAL A 469 11.48 -13.96 -16.92
CA VAL A 469 10.43 -14.14 -15.92
C VAL A 469 10.70 -13.19 -14.75
N GLY A 470 9.73 -12.34 -14.45
CA GLY A 470 9.76 -11.49 -13.26
C GLY A 470 9.09 -12.18 -12.09
N ALA A 471 9.79 -12.27 -10.96
CA ALA A 471 9.23 -12.77 -9.70
C ALA A 471 9.55 -11.79 -8.57
N SER A 472 8.66 -11.62 -7.62
CA SER A 472 8.88 -10.74 -6.48
C SER A 472 9.17 -11.55 -5.22
N ASP A 473 10.24 -11.21 -4.50
CA ASP A 473 10.46 -11.62 -3.12
C ASP A 473 9.52 -10.82 -2.21
N THR A 474 8.57 -11.51 -1.58
CA THR A 474 7.59 -10.86 -0.72
C THR A 474 8.01 -10.81 0.74
N ASP A 475 9.03 -11.54 1.19
CA ASP A 475 9.41 -11.61 2.61
C ASP A 475 9.77 -10.22 3.15
N LYS A 476 10.63 -9.49 2.42
CA LYS A 476 11.04 -8.13 2.80
C LYS A 476 9.87 -7.16 2.74
N THR A 477 9.06 -7.25 1.70
CA THR A 477 7.91 -6.36 1.51
C THR A 477 6.81 -6.61 2.54
N GLN A 478 6.52 -7.87 2.92
CA GLN A 478 5.52 -8.23 3.93
C GLN A 478 5.95 -7.79 5.32
N LYS A 479 7.24 -7.90 5.67
CA LYS A 479 7.77 -7.36 6.94
C LYS A 479 7.48 -5.86 7.10
N LYS A 480 7.53 -5.10 6.00
CA LYS A 480 7.31 -3.64 6.00
C LYS A 480 5.85 -3.23 5.77
N TYR A 481 5.12 -3.97 4.94
CA TYR A 481 3.84 -3.56 4.38
C TYR A 481 2.68 -4.55 4.64
N ASN A 482 2.95 -5.65 5.36
CA ASN A 482 1.97 -6.70 5.65
C ASN A 482 1.23 -7.15 4.37
N ASN A 483 -0.10 -7.19 4.36
CA ASN A 483 -0.91 -7.59 3.20
C ASN A 483 -0.74 -6.68 1.96
N PHE A 484 -0.33 -5.41 2.14
CA PHE A 484 -0.12 -4.47 1.03
C PHE A 484 1.08 -4.88 0.15
N ALA A 485 1.97 -5.73 0.67
CA ALA A 485 3.13 -6.27 -0.02
C ALA A 485 2.80 -6.92 -1.37
N PHE A 486 1.65 -7.60 -1.46
CA PHE A 486 1.22 -8.25 -2.70
C PHE A 486 1.07 -7.26 -3.86
N ARG A 487 0.52 -6.07 -3.59
CA ARG A 487 0.33 -5.03 -4.61
C ARG A 487 1.69 -4.49 -5.07
N PHE A 488 2.58 -4.21 -4.13
CA PHE A 488 3.95 -3.76 -4.44
C PHE A 488 4.76 -4.80 -5.21
N ALA A 489 4.58 -6.08 -4.91
CA ALA A 489 5.18 -7.17 -5.68
C ALA A 489 4.77 -7.12 -7.16
N GLN A 490 3.49 -6.87 -7.47
CA GLN A 490 3.03 -6.73 -8.84
C GLN A 490 3.48 -5.40 -9.48
N LEU A 491 3.43 -4.29 -8.74
CA LEU A 491 3.85 -2.97 -9.21
C LEU A 491 5.34 -2.94 -9.59
N ASP A 492 6.21 -3.43 -8.70
CA ASP A 492 7.67 -3.42 -8.91
C ASP A 492 8.06 -4.33 -10.10
N CYS A 493 7.40 -5.48 -10.24
CA CYS A 493 7.55 -6.33 -11.42
C CYS A 493 7.00 -5.67 -12.69
N GLY A 494 5.91 -4.91 -12.58
CA GLY A 494 5.36 -4.08 -13.67
C GLY A 494 6.37 -3.05 -14.16
N VAL A 495 7.04 -2.34 -13.25
CA VAL A 495 8.12 -1.40 -13.57
C VAL A 495 9.26 -2.11 -14.31
N ALA A 496 9.73 -3.25 -13.78
CA ALA A 496 10.79 -4.02 -14.43
C ALA A 496 10.40 -4.47 -15.84
N ARG A 497 9.14 -4.90 -16.02
CA ARG A 497 8.58 -5.28 -17.32
C ARG A 497 8.57 -4.10 -18.32
N ALA A 498 8.17 -2.91 -17.90
CA ALA A 498 8.22 -1.72 -18.77
C ALA A 498 9.65 -1.41 -19.22
N TYR A 499 10.64 -1.49 -18.31
CA TYR A 499 12.05 -1.29 -18.68
C TYR A 499 12.53 -2.33 -19.69
N LEU A 500 12.18 -3.60 -19.52
CA LEU A 500 12.52 -4.67 -20.46
C LEU A 500 11.88 -4.44 -21.84
N THR A 501 10.61 -4.05 -21.90
CA THR A 501 9.90 -3.74 -23.14
C THR A 501 10.49 -2.53 -23.85
N ASP A 502 10.81 -1.47 -23.10
CA ASP A 502 11.46 -0.26 -23.61
C ASP A 502 12.84 -0.55 -24.20
N LEU A 503 13.66 -1.31 -23.47
CA LEU A 503 15.00 -1.71 -23.93
C LEU A 503 14.93 -2.63 -25.15
N ALA A 504 13.92 -3.52 -25.22
CA ALA A 504 13.67 -4.31 -26.41
C ALA A 504 13.29 -3.43 -27.61
N GLY A 505 12.45 -2.41 -27.42
CA GLY A 505 12.13 -1.42 -28.46
C GLY A 505 13.36 -0.63 -28.95
N HIS A 506 14.24 -0.24 -28.02
CA HIS A 506 15.51 0.43 -28.31
C HIS A 506 16.43 -0.46 -29.18
N TYR A 507 16.63 -1.72 -28.80
CA TYR A 507 17.47 -2.66 -29.55
C TYR A 507 16.79 -3.26 -30.78
N GLY A 508 15.50 -3.01 -30.99
CA GLY A 508 14.74 -3.60 -32.10
C GLY A 508 14.46 -5.09 -31.92
N LEU A 509 14.40 -5.57 -30.67
CA LEU A 509 14.11 -6.97 -30.34
C LEU A 509 12.60 -7.24 -30.37
N PRO A 510 12.15 -8.30 -31.06
CA PRO A 510 10.78 -8.78 -30.94
C PRO A 510 10.48 -9.23 -29.51
N VAL A 511 9.31 -8.84 -28.99
CA VAL A 511 8.79 -9.19 -27.67
C VAL A 511 7.44 -9.88 -27.80
N ARG A 512 7.20 -10.85 -26.93
CA ARG A 512 5.90 -11.52 -26.76
C ARG A 512 5.64 -11.75 -25.28
N ASP A 513 4.44 -11.44 -24.80
CA ASP A 513 3.99 -11.76 -23.45
C ASP A 513 3.27 -13.11 -23.40
N TYR A 514 3.37 -13.78 -22.25
CA TYR A 514 2.71 -15.05 -21.98
C TYR A 514 1.70 -14.91 -20.83
N PRO A 515 0.50 -14.36 -21.07
CA PRO A 515 -0.51 -14.20 -20.02
C PRO A 515 -1.04 -15.55 -19.51
N GLY A 516 -0.91 -16.64 -20.29
CA GLY A 516 -1.29 -18.00 -19.92
C GLY A 516 -0.32 -18.71 -18.97
N LEU A 517 0.69 -17.99 -18.47
CA LEU A 517 1.67 -18.47 -17.49
C LEU A 517 1.00 -19.17 -16.31
N ARG A 518 1.48 -20.38 -16.01
CA ARG A 518 1.07 -21.20 -14.88
C ARG A 518 2.03 -21.00 -13.72
N ASP A 519 1.72 -20.04 -12.86
CA ASP A 519 2.56 -19.54 -11.77
C ASP A 519 3.24 -20.64 -10.96
N ARG A 520 2.49 -21.63 -10.47
CA ARG A 520 3.04 -22.71 -9.65
C ARG A 520 4.00 -23.60 -10.44
N SER A 521 3.68 -23.91 -11.68
CA SER A 521 4.56 -24.68 -12.57
C SER A 521 5.85 -23.92 -12.85
N MET A 522 5.75 -22.63 -13.16
CA MET A 522 6.92 -21.79 -13.39
C MET A 522 7.78 -21.65 -12.12
N ALA A 523 7.16 -21.43 -10.96
CA ALA A 523 7.88 -21.34 -9.68
C ALA A 523 8.66 -22.64 -9.38
N LEU A 524 8.04 -23.81 -9.62
CA LEU A 524 8.71 -25.10 -9.47
C LEU A 524 9.88 -25.26 -10.45
N LEU A 525 9.69 -24.88 -11.72
CA LEU A 525 10.77 -24.91 -12.71
C LEU A 525 11.94 -24.04 -12.24
N LEU A 526 11.66 -22.79 -11.87
CA LEU A 526 12.66 -21.81 -11.41
C LEU A 526 13.25 -22.11 -10.03
N LYS A 527 12.83 -23.20 -9.36
CA LYS A 527 13.28 -23.61 -8.02
C LYS A 527 13.00 -22.57 -6.93
N LEU A 528 11.88 -21.86 -7.06
CA LEU A 528 11.46 -20.82 -6.12
C LEU A 528 10.88 -21.41 -4.84
N GLY A 529 11.00 -20.67 -3.74
CA GLY A 529 10.40 -21.01 -2.46
C GLY A 529 8.88 -20.85 -2.48
N ILE A 530 8.13 -21.93 -2.75
CA ILE A 530 6.65 -21.88 -2.78
C ILE A 530 6.03 -21.90 -1.36
N ARG A 531 6.82 -22.15 -0.31
CA ARG A 531 6.28 -22.13 1.06
C ARG A 531 5.96 -20.69 1.45
N ALA A 532 4.76 -20.47 1.98
CA ALA A 532 4.31 -19.18 2.54
C ALA A 532 4.37 -17.98 1.57
N ASP A 533 4.25 -18.23 0.25
CA ASP A 533 4.21 -17.18 -0.79
C ASP A 533 5.44 -16.25 -0.81
N GLN A 534 6.60 -16.73 -0.35
CA GLN A 534 7.85 -15.97 -0.30
C GLN A 534 8.24 -15.38 -1.66
N GLU A 535 7.99 -16.11 -2.76
CA GLU A 535 8.26 -15.63 -4.11
C GLU A 535 7.02 -15.75 -5.02
N ILE A 536 6.61 -14.62 -5.62
CA ILE A 536 5.44 -14.55 -6.51
C ILE A 536 5.89 -14.28 -7.94
N VAL A 537 5.63 -15.23 -8.85
CA VAL A 537 5.86 -15.04 -10.29
C VAL A 537 4.85 -14.04 -10.85
N ALA A 538 5.29 -12.89 -11.34
CA ALA A 538 4.40 -11.82 -11.80
C ALA A 538 4.13 -11.87 -13.31
N PHE A 539 5.18 -11.99 -14.13
CA PHE A 539 5.06 -11.97 -15.59
C PHE A 539 6.08 -12.88 -16.27
N ALA A 540 5.82 -13.21 -17.53
CA ALA A 540 6.76 -13.88 -18.42
C ALA A 540 6.75 -13.20 -19.80
N ALA A 541 7.91 -12.73 -20.26
CA ALA A 541 8.10 -12.01 -21.52
C ALA A 541 9.20 -12.69 -22.34
N GLY A 542 8.86 -13.13 -23.54
CA GLY A 542 9.76 -13.72 -24.51
C GLY A 542 10.44 -12.67 -25.38
N LEU A 543 11.71 -12.90 -25.70
CA LEU A 543 12.53 -12.10 -26.59
C LEU A 543 12.95 -12.92 -27.82
N GLY A 544 12.99 -12.24 -28.96
CA GLY A 544 13.39 -12.81 -30.25
C GLY A 544 12.27 -13.55 -30.97
N VAL A 545 12.52 -13.89 -32.23
CA VAL A 545 11.62 -14.74 -33.03
C VAL A 545 11.69 -16.20 -32.56
N THR A 546 10.65 -16.97 -32.89
CA THR A 546 10.53 -18.38 -32.52
C THR A 546 11.74 -19.17 -33.01
N ALA A 547 12.44 -19.82 -32.07
CA ALA A 547 13.48 -20.76 -32.44
C ALA A 547 12.83 -21.92 -33.20
N HIS A 548 13.18 -22.08 -34.48
CA HIS A 548 12.70 -23.18 -35.31
C HIS A 548 12.92 -24.52 -34.60
N THR A 549 11.83 -25.20 -34.23
CA THR A 549 11.89 -26.59 -33.80
C THR A 549 11.84 -27.49 -35.02
N ALA A 550 12.97 -28.11 -35.35
CA ALA A 550 12.93 -29.37 -36.09
C ALA A 550 12.06 -30.37 -35.31
N ARG A 551 11.03 -30.90 -35.98
CA ARG A 551 10.09 -32.00 -35.65
C ARG A 551 10.00 -32.50 -34.19
N ARG A 552 8.76 -32.48 -33.68
CA ARG A 552 8.23 -33.25 -32.53
C ARG A 552 8.77 -34.69 -32.41
N PRO A 553 9.35 -35.06 -31.27
CA PRO A 553 9.08 -36.35 -30.63
C PRO A 553 7.85 -36.23 -29.73
N LEU A 554 7.01 -37.25 -29.68
CA LEU A 554 6.07 -37.42 -28.57
C LEU A 554 6.88 -37.52 -27.26
N PRO A 555 6.41 -36.97 -26.13
CA PRO A 555 7.14 -37.06 -24.87
C PRO A 555 7.38 -38.54 -24.53
N ALA A 556 8.61 -38.88 -24.16
CA ALA A 556 8.90 -40.18 -23.60
C ALA A 556 8.12 -40.33 -22.29
N LEU A 557 7.25 -41.35 -22.21
CA LEU A 557 6.55 -41.70 -20.97
C LEU A 557 7.60 -42.12 -19.95
N ARG A 558 7.86 -41.26 -18.94
CA ARG A 558 8.74 -41.59 -17.83
C ARG A 558 7.99 -42.55 -16.88
N PRO A 559 8.59 -43.69 -16.46
CA PRO A 559 7.96 -44.57 -15.48
C PRO A 559 7.58 -43.81 -14.21
N PHE A 560 6.40 -44.07 -13.65
CA PHE A 560 5.91 -43.53 -12.37
C PHE A 560 5.50 -42.04 -12.32
N GLN A 561 5.36 -41.34 -13.46
CA GLN A 561 4.88 -39.93 -13.50
C GLN A 561 3.58 -39.70 -14.28
N ALA A 562 2.91 -40.76 -14.73
CA ALA A 562 1.72 -40.67 -15.58
C ALA A 562 0.54 -39.89 -14.97
N VAL A 563 0.36 -39.95 -13.64
CA VAL A 563 -0.72 -39.22 -12.94
C VAL A 563 -0.42 -37.73 -12.87
N THR A 564 0.82 -37.32 -12.57
CA THR A 564 1.22 -35.90 -12.60
C THR A 564 1.15 -35.33 -14.02
N GLN A 565 1.57 -36.10 -15.02
CA GLN A 565 1.44 -35.71 -16.43
C GLN A 565 -0.03 -35.60 -16.87
N LEU A 566 -0.91 -36.50 -16.44
CA LEU A 566 -2.35 -36.39 -16.68
C LEU A 566 -2.95 -35.18 -15.98
N ILE A 567 -2.50 -34.85 -14.76
CA ILE A 567 -2.90 -33.64 -14.02
C ILE A 567 -2.44 -32.36 -14.76
N GLU A 568 -1.21 -32.33 -15.27
CA GLU A 568 -0.66 -31.20 -16.05
C GLU A 568 -1.29 -31.05 -17.44
N LEU A 569 -1.63 -32.17 -18.08
CA LEU A 569 -2.41 -32.21 -19.33
C LEU A 569 -3.88 -31.83 -19.10
N SER A 570 -4.39 -32.03 -17.89
CA SER A 570 -5.75 -31.65 -17.48
C SER A 570 -5.87 -30.23 -16.94
N ALA A 571 -4.77 -29.46 -16.85
CA ALA A 571 -4.80 -28.04 -16.51
C ALA A 571 -5.52 -27.26 -17.64
N GLN A 572 -6.79 -26.98 -17.38
CA GLN A 572 -7.98 -26.80 -18.22
C GLN A 572 -8.02 -25.81 -19.39
N ASP A 573 -6.92 -25.20 -19.81
CA ASP A 573 -6.89 -24.51 -21.09
C ASP A 573 -5.78 -25.14 -21.93
N GLY A 574 -6.17 -25.76 -23.05
CA GLY A 574 -5.21 -26.16 -24.09
C GLY A 574 -4.34 -24.96 -24.51
N PRO A 575 -3.20 -25.19 -25.19
CA PRO A 575 -2.29 -24.11 -25.56
C PRO A 575 -3.07 -23.01 -26.29
N VAL A 576 -3.13 -21.82 -25.70
CA VAL A 576 -3.75 -20.67 -26.34
C VAL A 576 -2.75 -20.20 -27.40
N SER A 577 -3.21 -20.05 -28.64
CA SER A 577 -2.39 -19.46 -29.69
C SER A 577 -1.92 -18.08 -29.22
N ALA A 578 -0.61 -17.91 -29.05
CA ALA A 578 -0.04 -16.64 -28.66
C ALA A 578 0.09 -15.74 -29.90
N PRO A 579 -0.19 -14.43 -29.80
CA PRO A 579 0.02 -13.51 -30.92
C PRO A 579 1.50 -13.49 -31.35
N ALA A 580 1.78 -13.08 -32.58
CA ALA A 580 3.14 -12.97 -33.09
C ALA A 580 4.00 -12.06 -32.20
N ALA A 581 5.29 -12.37 -32.03
CA ALA A 581 6.23 -11.45 -31.40
C ALA A 581 6.36 -10.18 -32.27
N ILE A 582 6.30 -9.01 -31.65
CA ILE A 582 6.41 -7.72 -32.33
C ILE A 582 7.57 -6.93 -31.78
N VAL A 583 8.19 -6.08 -32.61
CA VAL A 583 9.21 -5.14 -32.13
C VAL A 583 8.49 -3.93 -31.53
N PRO A 584 8.63 -3.66 -30.21
CA PRO A 584 8.05 -2.46 -29.63
C PRO A 584 8.62 -1.19 -30.27
N PRO A 585 7.86 -0.08 -30.32
CA PRO A 585 8.43 1.21 -30.71
C PRO A 585 9.52 1.63 -29.72
N ALA A 586 10.55 2.31 -30.23
CA ALA A 586 11.60 2.84 -29.36
C ALA A 586 10.98 3.87 -28.38
N PRO A 587 11.32 3.81 -27.09
CA PRO A 587 10.81 4.75 -26.09
C PRO A 587 11.41 6.15 -26.28
N VAL A 588 10.72 7.18 -25.78
CA VAL A 588 11.12 8.59 -25.94
C VAL A 588 12.55 8.86 -25.47
N TRP A 589 12.97 8.24 -24.37
CA TRP A 589 14.32 8.39 -23.82
C TRP A 589 15.43 7.85 -24.74
N SER A 590 15.12 7.03 -25.75
CA SER A 590 16.10 6.53 -26.72
C SER A 590 16.67 7.64 -27.59
N ALA A 591 15.95 8.74 -27.78
CA ALA A 591 16.40 9.87 -28.58
C ALA A 591 17.25 10.90 -27.80
N ALA A 592 17.53 10.64 -26.52
CA ALA A 592 18.42 11.48 -25.72
C ALA A 592 19.88 11.32 -26.16
N ASP A 593 20.71 12.33 -25.91
CA ASP A 593 22.15 12.28 -26.25
C ASP A 593 22.89 11.13 -25.55
N ASP A 594 22.49 10.80 -24.32
CA ASP A 594 22.96 9.62 -23.57
C ASP A 594 21.77 8.89 -22.92
N PRO A 595 21.11 7.98 -23.66
CA PRO A 595 19.99 7.18 -23.15
C PRO A 595 20.35 6.38 -21.89
N GLY A 596 21.59 5.89 -21.81
CA GLY A 596 22.07 5.16 -20.64
C GLY A 596 22.18 6.03 -19.39
N ARG A 597 22.62 7.28 -19.53
CA ARG A 597 22.63 8.24 -18.43
C ARG A 597 21.22 8.57 -17.97
N VAL A 598 20.25 8.74 -18.87
CA VAL A 598 18.85 8.97 -18.49
C VAL A 598 18.36 7.86 -17.54
N LEU A 599 18.53 6.60 -17.91
CA LEU A 599 18.10 5.48 -17.06
C LEU A 599 18.89 5.41 -15.75
N ARG A 600 20.22 5.50 -15.78
CA ARG A 600 21.07 5.37 -14.59
C ARG A 600 20.90 6.50 -13.59
N THR A 601 20.61 7.73 -14.05
CA THR A 601 20.48 8.90 -13.18
C THR A 601 19.06 9.15 -12.68
N ARG A 602 18.06 8.48 -13.27
CA ARG A 602 16.66 8.60 -12.83
C ARG A 602 16.53 8.26 -11.35
N ARG A 603 15.94 9.17 -10.58
CA ARG A 603 15.67 9.00 -9.14
C ARG A 603 14.25 9.44 -8.80
N SER A 604 13.71 8.81 -7.76
CA SER A 604 12.41 9.20 -7.23
C SER A 604 12.59 10.44 -6.35
N ARG A 605 12.09 11.60 -6.77
CA ARG A 605 12.20 12.87 -6.04
C ARG A 605 10.83 13.30 -5.52
N ARG A 606 10.78 13.74 -4.27
CA ARG A 606 9.53 14.04 -3.53
C ARG A 606 9.35 15.50 -3.18
N VAL A 607 10.37 16.32 -3.42
CA VAL A 607 10.36 17.76 -3.16
C VAL A 607 10.51 18.44 -4.51
N PHE A 608 9.54 19.29 -4.85
CA PHE A 608 9.46 19.97 -6.13
C PHE A 608 9.58 21.49 -5.91
N ASP A 609 9.97 22.22 -6.95
CA ASP A 609 10.08 23.69 -6.94
C ASP A 609 8.72 24.42 -6.96
N GLY A 610 7.62 23.67 -7.13
CA GLY A 610 6.25 24.18 -7.17
C GLY A 610 5.85 24.83 -8.49
N VAL A 611 6.72 24.84 -9.51
CA VAL A 611 6.40 25.44 -10.81
C VAL A 611 5.46 24.50 -11.60
N PRO A 612 4.24 24.95 -11.98
CA PRO A 612 3.29 24.13 -12.72
C PRO A 612 3.85 23.61 -14.04
N LEU A 613 3.47 22.38 -14.42
CA LEU A 613 3.83 21.81 -15.72
C LEU A 613 2.94 22.36 -16.83
N GLY A 614 3.54 22.55 -18.01
CA GLY A 614 2.82 22.99 -19.21
C GLY A 614 1.95 21.88 -19.81
N SER A 615 0.93 22.28 -20.58
CA SER A 615 -0.02 21.34 -21.22
C SER A 615 0.67 20.30 -22.12
N ALA A 616 1.77 20.64 -22.79
CA ALA A 616 2.51 19.72 -23.64
C ALA A 616 3.22 18.62 -22.83
N GLU A 617 3.71 18.97 -21.64
CA GLU A 617 4.41 18.08 -20.72
C GLU A 617 3.41 17.11 -20.08
N ILE A 618 2.27 17.61 -19.61
CA ILE A 618 1.18 16.77 -19.12
C ILE A 618 0.67 15.84 -20.23
N GLY A 619 0.52 16.36 -21.45
CA GLY A 619 0.15 15.56 -22.62
C GLY A 619 1.16 14.45 -22.93
N LEU A 620 2.46 14.69 -22.77
CA LEU A 620 3.49 13.66 -22.89
C LEU A 620 3.27 12.53 -21.87
N LEU A 621 3.03 12.86 -20.60
CA LEU A 621 2.84 11.86 -19.55
C LEU A 621 1.61 10.97 -19.80
N PHE A 622 0.48 11.55 -20.22
CA PHE A 622 -0.70 10.77 -20.61
C PHE A 622 -0.45 9.88 -21.83
N ARG A 623 0.21 10.41 -22.88
CA ARG A 623 0.52 9.62 -24.07
C ARG A 623 1.43 8.44 -23.75
N GLU A 624 2.46 8.63 -22.93
CA GLU A 624 3.37 7.55 -22.55
C GLU A 624 2.72 6.52 -21.62
N ALA A 625 1.78 6.95 -20.77
CA ALA A 625 0.96 6.04 -19.97
C ALA A 625 0.08 5.14 -20.86
N GLN A 626 -0.61 5.72 -21.85
CA GLN A 626 -1.41 4.95 -22.81
C GLN A 626 -0.52 4.04 -23.68
N ALA A 627 0.60 4.56 -24.19
CA ALA A 627 1.46 3.86 -25.13
C ALA A 627 2.00 2.55 -24.55
N ILE A 628 2.46 2.51 -23.30
CA ILE A 628 2.93 1.25 -22.70
C ILE A 628 1.78 0.26 -22.47
N GLY A 629 0.57 0.75 -22.21
CA GLY A 629 -0.65 -0.06 -22.19
C GLY A 629 -0.84 -0.77 -23.53
N ASP A 630 -0.91 -0.01 -24.61
CA ASP A 630 -1.15 -0.50 -25.96
C ASP A 630 -0.05 -1.43 -26.45
N ILE A 631 1.22 -1.09 -26.19
CA ILE A 631 2.38 -1.92 -26.56
C ILE A 631 2.30 -3.29 -25.91
N LEU A 632 2.00 -3.34 -24.60
CA LEU A 632 1.93 -4.61 -23.88
C LEU A 632 0.73 -5.45 -24.35
N GLU A 633 -0.40 -4.85 -24.70
CA GLU A 633 -1.50 -5.60 -25.33
C GLU A 633 -1.10 -6.14 -26.71
N ALA A 634 -0.40 -5.33 -27.51
CA ALA A 634 0.09 -5.73 -28.83
C ALA A 634 1.16 -6.84 -28.76
N THR A 635 1.96 -6.92 -27.69
CA THR A 635 2.87 -8.05 -27.42
C THR A 635 2.14 -9.30 -26.91
N GLY A 636 0.83 -9.24 -26.68
CA GLY A 636 0.01 -10.38 -26.27
C GLY A 636 -0.33 -10.43 -24.79
N ALA A 637 -0.04 -9.39 -24.03
CA ALA A 637 -0.56 -9.28 -22.68
C ALA A 637 -2.09 -9.22 -22.70
N ARG A 638 -2.69 -9.60 -21.57
CA ARG A 638 -4.13 -9.50 -21.38
C ARG A 638 -4.59 -8.06 -21.62
N ARG A 639 -5.69 -7.93 -22.37
CA ARG A 639 -6.41 -6.67 -22.53
C ARG A 639 -7.04 -6.27 -21.21
N LEU A 640 -6.85 -5.02 -20.82
CA LEU A 640 -7.31 -4.48 -19.55
C LEU A 640 -7.86 -3.07 -19.78
N SER A 641 -8.92 -2.70 -19.07
CA SER A 641 -9.43 -1.32 -19.09
C SER A 641 -8.74 -0.52 -17.99
N LEU A 642 -7.93 0.47 -18.38
CA LEU A 642 -7.32 1.43 -17.47
C LEU A 642 -7.69 2.85 -17.89
N GLU A 643 -7.85 3.69 -16.90
CA GLU A 643 -8.23 5.09 -17.06
C GLU A 643 -7.19 5.97 -16.36
N PHE A 644 -6.99 7.16 -16.91
CA PHE A 644 -5.98 8.10 -16.42
C PHE A 644 -6.65 9.39 -15.95
N TRP A 645 -6.17 9.89 -14.82
CA TRP A 645 -6.57 11.17 -14.25
C TRP A 645 -5.34 12.00 -13.95
N GLY A 646 -5.42 13.29 -14.22
CA GLY A 646 -4.38 14.26 -13.91
C GLY A 646 -4.85 15.20 -12.82
N ILE A 647 -3.99 15.59 -11.90
CA ILE A 647 -4.20 16.74 -11.01
C ILE A 647 -3.09 17.73 -11.32
N ALA A 648 -3.44 18.86 -11.92
CA ALA A 648 -2.48 19.88 -12.33
C ALA A 648 -2.54 21.08 -11.39
N ALA A 649 -1.45 21.33 -10.68
CA ALA A 649 -1.34 22.44 -9.73
C ALA A 649 -1.47 23.79 -10.43
N ARG A 650 -2.10 24.74 -9.73
CA ARG A 650 -2.21 26.14 -10.12
C ARG A 650 -1.43 27.01 -9.13
N THR A 651 -1.18 28.24 -9.51
CA THR A 651 -0.42 29.21 -8.70
C THR A 651 -1.23 29.84 -7.57
N ASP A 652 -2.54 29.58 -7.53
CA ASP A 652 -3.50 30.14 -6.57
C ASP A 652 -3.80 29.21 -5.38
N GLY A 653 -3.06 28.09 -5.23
CA GLY A 653 -3.29 27.10 -4.16
C GLY A 653 -4.35 26.06 -4.48
N THR A 654 -4.83 26.03 -5.74
CA THR A 654 -5.79 25.04 -6.23
C THR A 654 -5.18 24.16 -7.32
N ALA A 655 -5.93 23.15 -7.78
CA ALA A 655 -5.54 22.30 -8.89
C ALA A 655 -6.73 21.96 -9.80
N ASP A 656 -6.46 21.78 -11.09
CA ASP A 656 -7.44 21.30 -12.04
C ASP A 656 -7.33 19.77 -12.19
N ILE A 657 -8.46 19.07 -12.11
CA ILE A 657 -8.56 17.64 -12.42
C ILE A 657 -8.74 17.50 -13.93
N LEU A 658 -7.87 16.69 -14.53
CA LEU A 658 -7.74 16.52 -15.97
C LEU A 658 -8.03 15.09 -16.39
N ARG A 659 -8.52 14.96 -17.63
CA ARG A 659 -8.58 13.71 -18.39
C ARG A 659 -7.63 13.81 -19.59
N PRO A 660 -7.10 12.68 -20.09
CA PRO A 660 -6.45 12.63 -21.40
C PRO A 660 -7.41 13.17 -22.48
N GLY A 661 -6.88 13.93 -23.42
CA GLY A 661 -7.62 14.34 -24.62
C GLY A 661 -6.78 14.06 -25.88
N PRO A 662 -7.40 14.11 -27.07
CA PRO A 662 -6.75 13.75 -28.34
C PRO A 662 -5.54 14.64 -28.66
N ASP A 663 -5.66 15.95 -28.41
CA ASP A 663 -4.62 16.94 -28.70
C ASP A 663 -3.98 17.52 -27.43
N ALA A 664 -4.79 17.71 -26.39
CA ALA A 664 -4.39 18.28 -25.11
C ALA A 664 -5.23 17.72 -23.96
N PRO A 665 -4.73 17.76 -22.70
CA PRO A 665 -5.52 17.41 -21.52
C PRO A 665 -6.81 18.23 -21.43
N GLN A 666 -7.90 17.59 -21.03
CA GLN A 666 -9.21 18.21 -20.85
C GLN A 666 -9.51 18.40 -19.37
N VAL A 667 -9.99 19.58 -18.98
CA VAL A 667 -10.39 19.84 -17.60
C VAL A 667 -11.72 19.13 -17.31
N PHE A 668 -11.69 18.20 -16.36
CA PHE A 668 -12.87 17.54 -15.81
C PHE A 668 -13.49 18.35 -14.67
N ARG A 669 -12.65 18.85 -13.74
CA ARG A 669 -13.09 19.66 -12.61
C ARG A 669 -12.06 20.73 -12.29
N PRO A 670 -12.37 22.03 -12.40
CA PRO A 670 -11.42 23.09 -12.11
C PRO A 670 -11.36 23.44 -10.62
N GLY A 671 -10.24 24.03 -10.19
CA GLY A 671 -10.14 24.77 -8.92
C GLY A 671 -10.40 23.94 -7.66
N VAL A 672 -9.84 22.75 -7.57
CA VAL A 672 -9.91 21.92 -6.35
C VAL A 672 -8.82 22.36 -5.38
N GLU A 673 -9.22 22.76 -4.17
CA GLU A 673 -8.31 23.18 -3.10
C GLU A 673 -7.31 22.07 -2.71
N PHE A 674 -6.04 22.42 -2.50
CA PHE A 674 -5.03 21.45 -2.04
C PHE A 674 -5.37 20.78 -0.71
N GLU A 675 -6.09 21.48 0.17
CA GLU A 675 -6.56 20.89 1.43
C GLU A 675 -7.44 19.66 1.18
N ARG A 676 -8.32 19.72 0.17
CA ARG A 676 -9.16 18.57 -0.22
C ARG A 676 -8.35 17.45 -0.86
N LEU A 677 -7.28 17.78 -1.58
CA LEU A 677 -6.40 16.80 -2.21
C LEU A 677 -5.50 16.10 -1.19
N ALA A 678 -5.07 16.80 -0.15
CA ALA A 678 -4.30 16.25 0.96
C ALA A 678 -5.01 15.06 1.62
N ASP A 679 -6.34 14.99 1.54
CA ASP A 679 -7.16 13.94 2.15
C ASP A 679 -7.17 12.61 1.38
N LEU A 680 -6.60 12.61 0.17
CA LEU A 680 -6.67 11.48 -0.75
C LEU A 680 -5.49 10.51 -0.60
N THR A 681 -4.49 10.89 0.18
CA THR A 681 -3.27 10.12 0.41
C THR A 681 -2.80 10.29 1.83
N ILE A 682 -2.10 9.27 2.30
CA ILE A 682 -1.40 9.33 3.58
C ILE A 682 -0.21 10.32 3.52
N GLN A 683 0.32 10.65 2.34
CA GLN A 683 1.44 11.59 2.18
C GLN A 683 1.00 12.89 1.48
N PRO A 684 0.33 13.83 2.17
CA PRO A 684 -0.24 15.05 1.61
C PRO A 684 0.68 15.83 0.68
N LYS A 685 1.98 15.93 1.02
CA LYS A 685 2.97 16.67 0.21
C LYS A 685 3.13 16.15 -1.21
N LEU A 686 2.82 14.88 -1.46
CA LEU A 686 2.83 14.33 -2.82
C LEU A 686 1.70 14.90 -3.68
N MET A 687 0.64 15.46 -3.08
CA MET A 687 -0.48 16.10 -3.79
C MET A 687 -0.22 17.57 -4.12
N GLU A 688 0.78 18.18 -3.48
CA GLU A 688 1.27 19.53 -3.79
C GLU A 688 2.20 19.54 -5.01
N ALA A 689 2.47 18.37 -5.60
CA ALA A 689 3.30 18.27 -6.78
C ALA A 689 2.68 19.04 -7.97
N PRO A 690 3.50 19.67 -8.82
CA PRO A 690 3.03 20.36 -10.02
C PRO A 690 2.06 19.56 -10.88
N PHE A 691 2.24 18.23 -10.93
CA PHE A 691 1.30 17.32 -11.58
C PHE A 691 1.24 15.97 -10.86
N VAL A 692 0.05 15.40 -10.71
CA VAL A 692 -0.14 14.02 -10.26
C VAL A 692 -0.86 13.23 -11.35
N LEU A 693 -0.28 12.11 -11.77
CA LEU A 693 -0.93 11.10 -12.60
C LEU A 693 -1.50 10.02 -11.69
N LEU A 694 -2.81 9.80 -11.78
CA LEU A 694 -3.49 8.69 -11.14
C LEU A 694 -3.94 7.67 -12.19
N VAL A 695 -3.68 6.40 -11.89
CA VAL A 695 -4.13 5.25 -12.69
C VAL A 695 -5.27 4.56 -11.97
N THR A 696 -6.43 4.49 -12.63
CA THR A 696 -7.56 3.64 -12.22
C THR A 696 -7.72 2.48 -13.21
N GLY A 697 -8.43 1.43 -12.83
CA GLY A 697 -8.74 0.36 -13.76
C GLY A 697 -9.97 -0.47 -13.39
N ASP A 698 -10.50 -1.15 -14.38
CA ASP A 698 -11.72 -1.94 -14.25
C ASP A 698 -11.42 -3.30 -13.63
N LEU A 699 -11.57 -3.35 -12.30
CA LEU A 699 -11.40 -4.59 -11.56
C LEU A 699 -12.49 -5.60 -11.90
N HIS A 700 -13.72 -5.14 -12.14
CA HIS A 700 -14.84 -6.02 -12.47
C HIS A 700 -14.58 -6.76 -13.78
N ASP A 701 -14.27 -6.04 -14.86
CA ASP A 701 -13.95 -6.64 -16.17
C ASP A 701 -12.71 -7.54 -16.09
N ALA A 702 -11.65 -7.09 -15.42
CA ALA A 702 -10.44 -7.88 -15.27
C ALA A 702 -10.71 -9.21 -14.54
N VAL A 703 -11.46 -9.18 -13.43
CA VAL A 703 -11.83 -10.39 -12.67
C VAL A 703 -12.82 -11.24 -13.46
N ALA A 704 -13.85 -10.67 -14.07
CA ALA A 704 -14.81 -11.42 -14.89
C ALA A 704 -14.12 -12.21 -16.01
N ARG A 705 -13.10 -11.63 -16.66
CA ARG A 705 -12.35 -12.28 -17.74
C ARG A 705 -11.35 -13.32 -17.29
N ALA A 706 -10.70 -13.14 -16.13
CA ALA A 706 -9.51 -13.92 -15.76
C ALA A 706 -9.37 -14.23 -14.26
N GLY A 707 -10.43 -14.05 -13.48
CA GLY A 707 -10.45 -14.24 -12.03
C GLY A 707 -9.35 -13.44 -11.32
N ALA A 708 -8.73 -14.05 -10.31
CA ALA A 708 -7.63 -13.43 -9.57
C ALA A 708 -6.42 -13.06 -10.44
N ARG A 709 -6.20 -13.74 -11.58
CA ARG A 709 -5.11 -13.41 -12.51
C ARG A 709 -5.36 -12.04 -13.16
N GLY A 710 -6.61 -11.72 -13.50
CA GLY A 710 -6.98 -10.42 -14.06
C GLY A 710 -6.63 -9.27 -13.12
N TYR A 711 -6.97 -9.39 -11.83
CA TYR A 711 -6.58 -8.40 -10.82
C TYR A 711 -5.05 -8.18 -10.75
N ARG A 712 -4.27 -9.25 -10.82
CA ARG A 712 -2.81 -9.17 -10.78
C ARG A 712 -2.24 -8.48 -12.00
N ASP A 713 -2.71 -8.88 -13.18
CA ASP A 713 -2.31 -8.26 -14.44
C ASP A 713 -2.68 -6.76 -14.46
N LEU A 714 -3.82 -6.39 -13.86
CA LEU A 714 -4.27 -5.00 -13.68
C LEU A 714 -3.30 -4.18 -12.82
N VAL A 715 -2.94 -4.66 -11.62
CA VAL A 715 -1.96 -3.98 -10.75
C VAL A 715 -0.57 -3.94 -11.41
N GLY A 716 -0.14 -5.04 -12.03
CA GLY A 716 1.14 -5.09 -12.76
C GLY A 716 1.20 -4.10 -13.92
N ARG A 717 0.06 -3.87 -14.60
CA ARG A 717 -0.03 -2.86 -15.67
C ARG A 717 0.15 -1.45 -15.13
N ALA A 718 -0.44 -1.12 -13.98
CA ALA A 718 -0.22 0.17 -13.32
C ALA A 718 1.26 0.39 -12.97
N GLY A 719 1.97 -0.66 -12.57
CA GLY A 719 3.43 -0.62 -12.35
C GLY A 719 4.21 -0.33 -13.64
N ALA A 720 3.83 -0.95 -14.76
CA ALA A 720 4.46 -0.69 -16.06
C ALA A 720 4.26 0.76 -16.52
N ILE A 721 3.05 1.31 -16.29
CA ILE A 721 2.73 2.72 -16.56
C ILE A 721 3.60 3.64 -15.72
N ALA A 722 3.82 3.33 -14.44
CA ALA A 722 4.76 4.07 -13.61
C ALA A 722 6.19 4.01 -14.13
N GLY A 723 6.68 2.83 -14.52
CA GLY A 723 8.01 2.66 -15.08
C GLY A 723 8.25 3.53 -16.32
N ARG A 724 7.32 3.48 -17.28
CA ARG A 724 7.40 4.20 -18.56
C ARG A 724 7.28 5.72 -18.38
N THR A 725 6.32 6.18 -17.60
CA THR A 725 6.10 7.62 -17.40
C THR A 725 7.24 8.27 -16.63
N LEU A 726 7.86 7.56 -15.67
CA LEU A 726 9.04 8.06 -14.95
C LEU A 726 10.27 8.22 -15.85
N THR A 727 10.55 7.28 -16.76
CA THR A 727 11.69 7.39 -17.68
C THR A 727 11.44 8.47 -18.74
N ALA A 728 10.22 8.58 -19.24
CA ALA A 728 9.84 9.65 -20.17
C ALA A 728 9.90 11.04 -19.53
N ALA A 729 9.37 11.19 -18.31
CA ALA A 729 9.45 12.43 -17.55
C ALA A 729 10.92 12.84 -17.33
N TRP A 730 11.76 11.89 -16.91
CA TRP A 730 13.18 12.16 -16.64
C TRP A 730 13.93 12.61 -17.89
N ALA A 731 13.64 12.00 -19.05
CA ALA A 731 14.19 12.43 -20.34
C ALA A 731 13.76 13.86 -20.73
N ALA A 732 12.62 14.33 -20.24
CA ALA A 732 12.12 15.69 -20.43
C ALA A 732 12.55 16.68 -19.32
N GLY A 733 13.45 16.27 -18.41
CA GLY A 733 13.90 17.11 -17.28
C GLY A 733 12.86 17.25 -16.16
N ILE A 734 11.90 16.33 -16.08
CA ILE A 734 10.86 16.30 -15.05
C ILE A 734 11.14 15.14 -14.10
N ALA A 735 11.24 15.44 -12.80
CA ALA A 735 11.38 14.41 -11.79
C ALA A 735 10.01 13.84 -11.44
N GLY A 736 9.99 12.62 -10.87
CA GLY A 736 8.75 12.05 -10.36
C GLY A 736 8.95 11.10 -9.19
N CYS A 737 7.90 10.87 -8.42
CA CYS A 737 7.86 9.89 -7.34
C CYS A 737 6.58 9.04 -7.44
N PRO A 738 6.70 7.72 -7.63
CA PRO A 738 5.56 6.82 -7.55
C PRO A 738 5.17 6.56 -6.08
N TRP A 739 3.87 6.36 -5.82
CA TRP A 739 3.32 6.10 -4.49
C TRP A 739 2.01 5.27 -4.56
N GLY A 740 1.75 4.49 -3.52
CA GLY A 740 0.58 3.60 -3.45
C GLY A 740 -0.34 3.80 -2.25
N GLY A 741 0.00 4.69 -1.31
CA GLY A 741 -0.83 4.94 -0.12
C GLY A 741 -2.02 5.84 -0.45
N MET A 742 -3.14 5.22 -0.83
CA MET A 742 -4.34 5.90 -1.32
C MET A 742 -5.51 5.76 -0.35
N CYS A 743 -6.17 6.87 -0.06
CA CYS A 743 -7.43 6.89 0.70
C CYS A 743 -8.60 6.81 -0.28
N GLU A 744 -8.95 5.60 -0.72
CA GLU A 744 -9.94 5.36 -1.79
C GLU A 744 -11.28 6.09 -1.55
N SER A 745 -11.73 6.19 -0.30
CA SER A 745 -12.96 6.91 0.08
C SER A 745 -12.98 8.38 -0.32
N GLY A 746 -11.82 9.05 -0.37
CA GLY A 746 -11.72 10.43 -0.85
C GLY A 746 -11.77 10.55 -2.38
N TRP A 747 -11.23 9.56 -3.10
CA TRP A 747 -11.13 9.57 -4.56
C TRP A 747 -12.49 9.44 -5.26
N GLY A 748 -13.38 8.60 -4.72
CA GLY A 748 -14.70 8.32 -5.31
C GLY A 748 -15.49 9.59 -5.64
N PRO A 749 -15.88 10.41 -4.63
CA PRO A 749 -16.64 11.65 -4.86
C PRO A 749 -15.88 12.73 -5.65
N LEU A 750 -14.54 12.69 -5.61
CA LEU A 750 -13.73 13.68 -6.31
C LEU A 750 -13.70 13.43 -7.83
N LEU A 751 -13.54 12.17 -8.22
CA LEU A 751 -13.42 11.75 -9.62
C LEU A 751 -14.74 11.25 -10.23
N ASP A 752 -15.80 11.15 -9.42
CA ASP A 752 -17.08 10.52 -9.80
C ASP A 752 -16.90 9.06 -10.22
N ILE A 753 -16.15 8.31 -9.39
CA ILE A 753 -15.80 6.90 -9.63
C ILE A 753 -16.38 6.00 -8.54
N ASP A 754 -16.75 4.77 -8.94
CA ASP A 754 -17.36 3.81 -8.02
C ASP A 754 -16.35 3.01 -7.19
N ARG A 755 -15.05 3.15 -7.47
CA ARG A 755 -13.91 2.48 -6.83
C ARG A 755 -13.82 0.97 -7.07
N TYR A 756 -14.66 0.41 -7.94
CA TYR A 756 -14.68 -1.00 -8.31
C TYR A 756 -14.45 -1.18 -9.83
N THR A 757 -15.29 -0.62 -10.69
CA THR A 757 -15.03 -0.53 -12.16
C THR A 757 -14.02 0.56 -12.49
N ASP A 758 -13.80 1.47 -11.55
CA ASP A 758 -12.78 2.50 -11.61
C ASP A 758 -11.93 2.42 -10.34
N CYS A 759 -11.35 1.25 -10.10
CA CYS A 759 -10.56 0.96 -8.91
C CYS A 759 -9.25 1.77 -8.94
N PRO A 760 -8.93 2.60 -7.93
CA PRO A 760 -7.68 3.33 -7.89
C PRO A 760 -6.47 2.42 -7.65
N LEU A 761 -5.54 2.37 -8.62
CA LEU A 761 -4.44 1.39 -8.66
C LEU A 761 -3.09 1.97 -8.27
N PHE A 762 -2.81 3.22 -8.63
CA PHE A 762 -1.49 3.81 -8.36
C PHE A 762 -1.45 5.30 -8.62
N GLY A 763 -0.56 6.02 -7.94
CA GLY A 763 -0.32 7.45 -8.18
C GLY A 763 1.16 7.78 -8.40
N ILE A 764 1.41 8.82 -9.19
CA ILE A 764 2.76 9.30 -9.49
C ILE A 764 2.75 10.82 -9.50
N SER A 765 3.57 11.41 -8.63
CA SER A 765 3.72 12.86 -8.52
C SER A 765 4.92 13.32 -9.35
N PHE A 766 4.77 14.39 -10.11
CA PHE A 766 5.75 14.94 -11.04
C PHE A 766 5.99 16.42 -10.82
N GLY A 767 7.22 16.86 -11.04
CA GLY A 767 7.64 18.25 -10.94
C GLY A 767 9.13 18.41 -11.16
N ARG A 768 9.60 19.66 -11.23
CA ARG A 768 11.02 19.97 -11.32
C ARG A 768 11.63 20.07 -9.92
N THR A 769 12.91 19.76 -9.81
CA THR A 769 13.71 20.00 -8.60
C THR A 769 14.59 21.21 -8.88
N GLY A 770 14.57 22.24 -8.03
CA GLY A 770 15.34 23.48 -8.23
C GLY A 770 16.87 23.36 -8.24
N GLU A 771 17.41 22.14 -8.35
CA GLU A 771 18.82 21.84 -8.62
C GLU A 771 18.93 21.45 -10.10
N ASP A 772 19.83 22.09 -10.85
CA ASP A 772 20.06 21.82 -12.27
C ASP A 772 20.17 20.30 -12.54
N THR A 773 19.16 19.74 -13.21
CA THR A 773 19.06 18.31 -13.52
C THR A 773 20.07 17.83 -14.57
N HIS A 774 21.02 18.68 -14.97
CA HIS A 774 22.02 18.45 -16.01
C HIS A 774 23.44 18.87 -15.61
N GLY A 775 23.89 18.43 -14.42
CA GLY A 775 25.31 18.33 -14.07
C GLY A 775 25.90 17.03 -14.56
#